data_AF-A0A286U6H4-F1
#
_entry.id   AF-A0A286U6H4-F1
#
_cell.length_a   1.000
_cell.length_b   1.000
_cell.length_c   1.000
_cell.angle_alpha   90.00
_cell.angle_beta   90.00
_cell.angle_gamma   90.00
#
_symmetry.space_group_name_H-M   'P 1'
#
loop_
_entity.id
_entity.type
_entity.pdbx_description
1 polymer ?
#
loop_
_entity_poly.entity_id
_entity_poly.type
_entity_poly.pdbx_seq_one_letter_code
_entity_poly.pdbx_strand_id
1 'polypeptide(L)'
;MAPKNKPTGDSMKQKSLIGYFSKSSTSTKAPTQPKFKKSKKEDIESEEEDISEMVSQKAKEKTNTSLSAIGASISSCEKVVTPSSPFPKSSSSVVNSKSTPPTSDPVDADMNSEDDYEKISSAQAGRGKRKMVIDESDDELKERNRTATSSEGGQSSPLLNARTKKQRVSLFESDEEEMISTKAKRLSRFKKPKKGSNYNSDSDFAPVDDSDADAPLASSYRGSSVSMSRSGLESSAAELDSDAEDFESSKVRRNKSKASRASRPTPNKAQPTESGRSGGSNFLTAAEQREKDKKTEKKTTEDPFEFLRDVRDKDGNRPGDPGYDPRTLYIPKKAWASFTPFEKQFWEIKANHYDTVLFFQKGKFLELYEDDARIGHQEFDLKLTDRVKMCMVGVPESSFSFWAAKFLAKGYKVGRVDQAETALGAEMRLAADRAEKNKKDNVKKEAGEKIVRRELNKVYTNGTLVDAELLVDEQAGHCIAIRELDPESDKGSFGICVLDSATSEFNMSAFEDDACRTKLETLLRQLRPKELVYTKGNLSVSTTRLLKTVLPGSCLWTGLRDVEGFGFNDAMEELKRLYPDDDDAMEEGSGIPEAIREMLTSRAAVEALGNMIWYLRQLNIDKDILSMKNFNIYDPMKRGQGLVLDGQTLAHVEVLQNNEGSEEGSLLKILGRCITPFGKRLFRIWLCMPLREVSAINARLDAVQDLIDHPTFENDFTQLAKGLPDLERIVSRIHAKNCKVKDFLKVLSSFRKLNNGFEALSEVADSFNSKEIPGLLRSAPNLKQNIKHIESMFVKPGESADELLPQEGKDEAYDEVDDEIQKLERHLDEALHELENETGSKLSYWHSAVGNKDIYLVQTKSNEKRIPKNWTKQGGTKAASRWHVPALAQPIRQIKEARERRNMAIKNFKFRLFAEFDNDRDVWLRAIRTFAELDCLFSLAKSSLAIGEPACRPTFIETDNECASIDFEELRHPALCLKSESFIPNDVKLGGGVGRVALLTGPNMGGKSTVMRMTAVGVIMAQLGMLVPAKSARLAPVDAVLTRMGAYDNMFANASTFKVELDECCKILREATPRTLVILDELGRGTSTYDGMAIAGAVLHELATHTIPLCFFATHYGSLTDDFTYHPDIRNMHMSTIVDDEKCELVFLYKLVEGIASSSFGTHVASLAGVPMEVVKRAEVISTDFARQFKERIEGKRTSTLPMVAQADFAYLVRLVNGTEKLSENKTKRREVLKSLLGSVPNYIQTSV
;
A
#
# COMPACT_ATOMS: atom_id res chain seq x y z
N MET A 1 49.48 14.24 -20.41
CA MET A 1 50.24 13.54 -21.47
C MET A 1 49.51 12.25 -21.84
N ALA A 2 49.80 11.72 -23.04
CA ALA A 2 49.50 10.36 -23.50
C ALA A 2 50.80 9.83 -24.17
N PRO A 3 50.90 8.61 -24.77
CA PRO A 3 49.86 7.60 -25.02
C PRO A 3 50.35 6.12 -24.89
N LYS A 4 49.55 5.19 -25.46
CA LYS A 4 49.90 3.82 -25.92
C LYS A 4 49.98 2.71 -24.84
N ASN A 5 49.61 1.46 -25.12
CA ASN A 5 49.20 0.87 -26.40
C ASN A 5 48.06 -0.17 -26.32
N LYS A 6 47.25 -0.23 -27.39
CA LYS A 6 46.40 -1.36 -27.83
C LYS A 6 47.30 -2.37 -28.63
N PRO A 7 46.85 -3.56 -29.12
CA PRO A 7 45.48 -3.91 -29.56
C PRO A 7 44.99 -5.38 -29.37
N THR A 8 43.74 -5.65 -29.81
CA THR A 8 43.18 -6.93 -30.36
C THR A 8 43.33 -8.27 -29.61
N GLY A 9 42.42 -9.24 -29.74
CA GLY A 9 41.17 -9.28 -30.51
C GLY A 9 40.68 -10.72 -30.75
N ASP A 10 39.41 -10.85 -31.11
CA ASP A 10 38.73 -12.04 -31.67
C ASP A 10 38.68 -13.41 -30.92
N SER A 11 37.45 -13.71 -30.49
CA SER A 11 36.67 -14.88 -30.95
C SER A 11 36.54 -16.16 -30.09
N MET A 12 35.39 -16.80 -30.33
CA MET A 12 35.06 -18.23 -30.18
C MET A 12 35.06 -18.94 -28.81
N LYS A 13 33.84 -19.03 -28.27
CA LYS A 13 33.08 -20.28 -28.06
C LYS A 13 33.58 -21.35 -27.07
N GLN A 14 32.62 -21.74 -26.23
CA GLN A 14 32.30 -23.11 -25.80
C GLN A 14 33.15 -23.81 -24.72
N LYS A 15 32.55 -23.85 -23.53
CA LYS A 15 32.09 -25.08 -22.85
C LYS A 15 33.14 -26.15 -22.43
N SER A 16 33.26 -26.24 -21.11
CA SER A 16 32.84 -27.42 -20.31
C SER A 16 33.89 -28.48 -19.94
N LEU A 17 33.59 -29.14 -18.81
CA LEU A 17 34.25 -30.29 -18.16
C LEU A 17 35.63 -29.95 -17.55
N ILE A 18 35.76 -29.79 -16.23
CA ILE A 18 35.56 -30.76 -15.14
C ILE A 18 36.55 -31.93 -15.21
N GLY A 19 37.53 -31.94 -14.30
CA GLY A 19 37.65 -33.09 -13.40
C GLY A 19 39.04 -33.71 -13.16
N TYR A 20 39.23 -34.07 -11.89
CA TYR A 20 39.99 -35.23 -11.38
C TYR A 20 41.54 -35.18 -11.25
N PHE A 21 41.97 -35.08 -9.98
CA PHE A 21 43.12 -35.73 -9.32
C PHE A 21 44.55 -35.61 -9.90
N SER A 22 45.49 -35.11 -9.09
CA SER A 22 46.54 -35.95 -8.46
C SER A 22 47.42 -35.13 -7.49
N LYS A 23 48.53 -35.69 -6.98
CA LYS A 23 49.29 -35.21 -5.80
C LYS A 23 50.67 -34.64 -6.14
N SER A 24 51.10 -33.66 -5.33
CA SER A 24 52.47 -33.43 -4.79
C SER A 24 53.71 -33.49 -5.69
N SER A 25 54.52 -32.43 -5.62
CA SER A 25 55.99 -32.48 -5.76
C SER A 25 56.67 -31.93 -4.48
N THR A 26 58.00 -32.06 -4.35
CA THR A 26 58.65 -32.22 -3.03
C THR A 26 59.91 -31.36 -2.78
N SER A 27 60.34 -31.38 -1.50
CA SER A 27 61.63 -30.87 -0.93
C SER A 27 61.65 -29.36 -0.60
N THR A 28 62.38 -28.88 0.43
CA THR A 28 63.63 -29.44 1.03
C THR A 28 63.71 -29.41 2.57
N LYS A 29 64.40 -30.44 3.11
CA LYS A 29 65.26 -30.49 4.32
C LYS A 29 64.74 -30.06 5.71
N ALA A 30 64.73 -31.03 6.63
CA ALA A 30 64.95 -30.84 8.07
C ALA A 30 66.45 -31.08 8.42
N PRO A 31 66.91 -30.92 9.69
CA PRO A 31 66.55 -31.76 10.84
C PRO A 31 65.99 -30.90 12.03
N THR A 32 65.78 -31.33 13.28
CA THR A 32 66.23 -32.53 14.05
C THR A 32 65.14 -32.99 15.06
N GLN A 33 65.55 -33.45 16.26
CA GLN A 33 64.84 -34.01 17.42
C GLN A 33 65.77 -33.76 18.66
N PRO A 34 65.44 -34.07 19.94
CA PRO A 34 64.37 -34.92 20.51
C PRO A 34 63.55 -34.22 21.64
N LYS A 35 62.54 -34.74 22.39
CA LYS A 35 61.55 -35.86 22.41
C LYS A 35 61.02 -35.97 23.86
N PHE A 36 59.74 -36.33 24.02
CA PHE A 36 59.19 -37.21 25.10
C PHE A 36 58.89 -36.76 26.55
N LYS A 37 57.64 -37.13 26.92
CA LYS A 37 57.15 -37.84 28.14
C LYS A 37 56.35 -37.06 29.21
N LYS A 38 55.40 -37.80 29.78
CA LYS A 38 54.52 -37.46 30.91
C LYS A 38 55.18 -37.86 32.24
N SER A 39 54.91 -37.13 33.31
CA SER A 39 54.68 -37.70 34.66
C SER A 39 53.93 -36.69 35.56
N LYS A 40 53.58 -37.07 36.79
CA LYS A 40 52.69 -36.31 37.70
C LYS A 40 53.45 -35.78 38.93
N LYS A 41 52.84 -34.76 39.56
CA LYS A 41 52.69 -34.53 41.01
C LYS A 41 53.88 -34.04 41.85
N GLU A 42 53.52 -33.03 42.65
CA GLU A 42 53.85 -32.79 44.08
C GLU A 42 55.23 -32.25 44.46
N ASP A 43 55.18 -30.95 44.85
CA ASP A 43 55.67 -30.33 46.09
C ASP A 43 57.17 -30.26 46.40
N ILE A 44 57.64 -29.08 46.85
CA ILE A 44 58.07 -28.82 48.26
C ILE A 44 58.68 -27.40 48.44
N GLU A 45 58.22 -26.66 49.47
CA GLU A 45 58.89 -25.58 50.26
C GLU A 45 59.37 -24.25 49.62
N SER A 46 59.56 -23.12 50.36
CA SER A 46 59.48 -22.83 51.82
C SER A 46 59.25 -21.33 52.19
N GLU A 47 59.10 -21.04 53.50
CA GLU A 47 59.30 -19.75 54.25
C GLU A 47 58.24 -18.62 54.11
N GLU A 48 57.80 -17.83 55.12
CA GLU A 48 57.82 -17.77 56.62
C GLU A 48 56.87 -16.58 57.04
N GLU A 49 56.16 -16.40 58.18
CA GLU A 49 55.68 -17.17 59.37
C GLU A 49 54.11 -17.25 59.31
N ASP A 50 53.20 -17.56 60.26
CA ASP A 50 53.09 -17.72 61.75
C ASP A 50 53.19 -16.43 62.62
N ILE A 51 52.74 -16.28 63.88
CA ILE A 51 52.10 -17.15 64.90
C ILE A 51 50.97 -16.39 65.69
N SER A 52 49.78 -16.97 65.92
CA SER A 52 49.02 -16.99 67.22
C SER A 52 47.54 -17.41 67.13
N GLU A 53 47.04 -18.17 68.12
CA GLU A 53 45.68 -18.74 68.22
C GLU A 53 45.22 -18.86 69.71
N MET A 54 44.07 -19.52 69.99
CA MET A 54 43.43 -19.84 71.32
C MET A 54 42.44 -18.78 71.92
N VAL A 55 41.36 -19.12 72.67
CA VAL A 55 40.82 -20.42 73.18
C VAL A 55 39.29 -20.42 73.49
N SER A 56 38.71 -21.62 73.73
CA SER A 56 37.37 -21.93 74.30
C SER A 56 36.14 -21.83 73.36
N GLN A 57 35.52 -22.92 72.87
CA GLN A 57 34.77 -24.03 73.52
C GLN A 57 33.40 -23.68 74.15
N LYS A 58 32.29 -24.16 73.54
CA LYS A 58 31.42 -25.26 74.05
C LYS A 58 30.23 -25.60 73.12
N ALA A 59 29.71 -26.83 73.23
CA ALA A 59 28.45 -27.31 72.62
C ALA A 59 27.30 -27.33 73.68
N LYS A 60 26.01 -27.55 73.38
CA LYS A 60 25.38 -28.82 72.91
C LYS A 60 23.84 -28.67 72.84
N GLU A 61 23.14 -29.47 71.98
CA GLU A 61 21.74 -29.97 72.13
C GLU A 61 20.59 -28.90 72.16
N LYS A 62 19.27 -29.15 71.92
CA LYS A 62 18.47 -30.19 71.22
C LYS A 62 17.01 -29.70 70.97
N THR A 63 16.40 -30.12 69.85
CA THR A 63 14.96 -30.45 69.58
C THR A 63 13.75 -29.68 70.19
N ASN A 64 12.80 -29.37 69.30
CA ASN A 64 11.32 -29.56 69.40
C ASN A 64 10.36 -28.60 70.17
N THR A 65 9.48 -27.97 69.37
CA THR A 65 7.99 -27.83 69.48
C THR A 65 7.27 -27.21 70.70
N SER A 66 6.53 -26.12 70.37
CA SER A 66 5.08 -25.86 70.61
C SER A 66 4.51 -25.30 71.95
N LEU A 67 3.29 -24.75 71.82
CA LEU A 67 2.26 -24.40 72.83
C LEU A 67 2.35 -23.08 73.65
N SER A 68 1.75 -22.03 73.07
CA SER A 68 0.68 -21.15 73.63
C SER A 68 0.31 -21.12 75.13
N ALA A 69 0.06 -19.91 75.69
CA ALA A 69 -0.97 -19.69 76.74
C ALA A 69 -1.43 -18.21 76.93
N ILE A 70 -2.75 -17.97 76.77
CA ILE A 70 -3.67 -17.15 77.63
C ILE A 70 -3.45 -15.62 77.81
N GLY A 71 -4.54 -14.80 77.78
CA GLY A 71 -4.47 -13.35 78.07
C GLY A 71 -5.76 -12.52 78.31
N ALA A 72 -6.89 -12.80 77.61
CA ALA A 72 -8.17 -12.03 77.66
C ALA A 72 -8.09 -10.57 77.12
N SER A 73 -9.15 -9.87 76.65
CA SER A 73 -10.63 -10.07 76.64
C SER A 73 -11.25 -9.47 75.33
N ILE A 74 -12.57 -9.38 75.02
CA ILE A 74 -13.81 -9.71 75.76
C ILE A 74 -14.96 -10.31 74.89
N SER A 75 -15.71 -9.53 74.09
CA SER A 75 -17.01 -9.92 73.45
C SER A 75 -17.36 -9.05 72.21
N SER A 76 -18.25 -9.41 71.28
CA SER A 76 -19.36 -10.41 71.31
C SER A 76 -19.78 -10.99 69.93
N CYS A 77 -20.19 -12.28 69.92
CA CYS A 77 -21.22 -13.01 69.11
C CYS A 77 -21.60 -12.59 67.66
N GLU A 78 -21.65 -13.47 66.63
CA GLU A 78 -22.51 -14.67 66.36
C GLU A 78 -23.97 -14.37 65.89
N LYS A 79 -24.67 -15.09 64.97
CA LYS A 79 -24.33 -16.10 63.90
C LYS A 79 -25.61 -16.50 63.09
N VAL A 80 -25.52 -16.83 61.78
CA VAL A 80 -26.53 -17.56 60.92
C VAL A 80 -27.85 -16.76 60.66
N VAL A 81 -28.53 -16.76 59.48
CA VAL A 81 -29.41 -17.79 58.84
C VAL A 81 -29.74 -17.41 57.37
N THR A 82 -29.93 -18.41 56.49
CA THR A 82 -30.56 -18.36 55.14
C THR A 82 -31.82 -19.27 55.13
N PRO A 83 -32.76 -19.28 54.14
CA PRO A 83 -32.72 -18.73 52.76
C PRO A 83 -34.04 -18.08 52.24
N SER A 84 -34.11 -17.69 50.96
CA SER A 84 -35.20 -18.08 50.01
C SER A 84 -35.08 -17.45 48.61
N SER A 85 -35.64 -18.11 47.61
CA SER A 85 -35.87 -17.67 46.22
C SER A 85 -37.38 -17.86 45.90
N PRO A 86 -38.00 -17.24 44.86
CA PRO A 86 -37.70 -17.54 43.44
C PRO A 86 -37.94 -16.41 42.39
N PHE A 87 -37.64 -16.72 41.12
CA PHE A 87 -38.01 -15.98 39.90
C PHE A 87 -39.53 -16.00 39.59
N PRO A 88 -40.06 -15.10 38.73
CA PRO A 88 -40.34 -15.51 37.33
C PRO A 88 -40.01 -14.46 36.22
N LYS A 89 -40.36 -14.79 34.97
CA LYS A 89 -39.83 -14.26 33.68
C LYS A 89 -40.76 -13.25 32.97
N SER A 90 -40.27 -12.67 31.84
CA SER A 90 -41.04 -12.18 30.65
C SER A 90 -41.94 -10.93 30.81
N SER A 91 -42.27 -10.10 29.79
CA SER A 91 -41.85 -9.98 28.36
C SER A 91 -42.29 -8.60 27.78
N SER A 92 -42.08 -8.39 26.47
CA SER A 92 -42.60 -7.33 25.55
C SER A 92 -44.07 -6.90 25.76
N SER A 93 -44.62 -5.75 25.28
CA SER A 93 -44.39 -4.99 24.01
C SER A 93 -45.17 -3.65 23.93
N VAL A 94 -44.59 -2.59 23.31
CA VAL A 94 -45.14 -1.55 22.36
C VAL A 94 -46.43 -0.73 22.71
N VAL A 95 -46.47 0.55 22.25
CA VAL A 95 -47.63 1.43 21.83
C VAL A 95 -47.81 2.79 22.57
N ASN A 96 -47.82 3.89 21.78
CA ASN A 96 -48.53 5.22 21.83
C ASN A 96 -49.55 5.57 22.98
N SER A 97 -49.87 6.84 23.34
CA SER A 97 -49.49 8.20 22.84
C SER A 97 -50.13 9.40 23.63
N LYS A 98 -49.57 10.62 23.45
CA LYS A 98 -50.21 11.99 23.42
C LYS A 98 -50.62 12.78 24.71
N SER A 99 -50.58 14.12 24.53
CA SER A 99 -51.32 15.25 25.18
C SER A 99 -50.94 15.84 26.57
N THR A 100 -50.14 16.93 26.52
CA THR A 100 -50.33 18.34 27.03
C THR A 100 -51.68 18.75 27.68
N PRO A 101 -51.80 19.88 28.45
CA PRO A 101 -50.87 21.03 28.73
C PRO A 101 -50.74 21.28 30.28
N PRO A 102 -50.78 22.48 30.95
CA PRO A 102 -50.56 23.92 30.60
C PRO A 102 -49.77 24.83 31.63
N THR A 103 -49.58 26.12 31.24
CA THR A 103 -49.58 27.41 32.04
C THR A 103 -48.42 27.96 32.92
N SER A 104 -48.09 29.23 32.62
CA SER A 104 -47.78 30.43 33.46
C SER A 104 -46.45 30.62 34.22
N ASP A 105 -45.64 31.59 33.75
CA ASP A 105 -45.21 32.89 34.36
C ASP A 105 -44.50 32.92 35.75
N PRO A 106 -43.71 33.97 36.16
CA PRO A 106 -43.75 35.38 35.72
C PRO A 106 -42.42 36.18 35.54
N VAL A 107 -42.64 37.47 35.17
CA VAL A 107 -41.89 38.76 35.31
C VAL A 107 -40.99 38.89 36.60
N ASP A 108 -40.05 39.84 36.82
CA ASP A 108 -39.93 41.27 36.40
C ASP A 108 -38.54 41.97 36.69
N ALA A 109 -38.45 43.28 36.38
CA ALA A 109 -37.70 44.37 37.08
C ALA A 109 -36.20 44.74 36.79
N ASP A 110 -36.01 45.79 35.95
CA ASP A 110 -35.65 47.20 36.32
C ASP A 110 -34.27 47.93 36.09
N MET A 111 -34.45 49.21 35.65
CA MET A 111 -33.72 50.49 35.84
C MET A 111 -32.39 50.95 35.14
N ASN A 112 -32.58 51.68 34.03
CA ASN A 112 -32.47 53.16 33.87
C ASN A 112 -31.16 53.99 33.66
N SER A 113 -31.38 55.06 32.86
CA SER A 113 -30.74 56.40 32.75
C SER A 113 -29.65 56.67 31.68
N GLU A 114 -29.66 57.78 30.92
CA GLU A 114 -30.77 58.59 30.35
C GLU A 114 -30.28 59.58 29.24
N ASP A 115 -31.24 60.26 28.58
CA ASP A 115 -31.16 61.55 27.82
C ASP A 115 -30.54 61.65 26.40
N ASP A 116 -31.12 62.36 25.41
CA ASP A 116 -32.53 62.86 25.25
C ASP A 116 -32.87 63.28 23.77
N TYR A 117 -34.14 63.62 23.52
CA TYR A 117 -34.80 64.39 22.44
C TYR A 117 -35.29 63.73 21.13
N GLU A 118 -36.57 63.32 21.16
CA GLU A 118 -37.71 63.74 20.29
C GLU A 118 -37.58 63.70 18.72
N LYS A 119 -38.58 63.36 17.88
CA LYS A 119 -40.05 63.11 17.93
C LYS A 119 -40.48 62.50 16.55
N ILE A 120 -41.64 61.90 16.24
CA ILE A 120 -42.89 61.53 16.94
C ILE A 120 -43.65 60.38 16.16
N SER A 121 -44.86 60.05 16.59
CA SER A 121 -45.96 59.19 16.05
C SER A 121 -46.20 59.06 14.52
N SER A 122 -46.95 58.07 13.98
CA SER A 122 -47.33 56.68 14.38
C SER A 122 -48.38 56.10 13.39
N ALA A 123 -48.28 54.84 12.93
CA ALA A 123 -49.44 54.00 12.59
C ALA A 123 -49.10 52.53 12.22
N GLN A 124 -49.95 51.64 12.73
CA GLN A 124 -50.21 50.21 12.45
C GLN A 124 -50.38 49.83 10.96
N ALA A 125 -50.32 48.56 10.50
CA ALA A 125 -49.93 47.26 11.10
C ALA A 125 -49.83 46.15 10.02
N GLY A 126 -49.32 44.95 10.36
CA GLY A 126 -49.49 43.72 9.55
C GLY A 126 -48.48 42.60 9.86
N ARG A 127 -48.94 41.38 10.19
CA ARG A 127 -48.06 40.26 10.61
C ARG A 127 -47.78 39.24 9.49
N GLY A 128 -46.55 39.27 8.95
CA GLY A 128 -45.62 38.15 8.74
C GLY A 128 -45.98 36.91 7.88
N LYS A 129 -44.95 36.31 7.26
CA LYS A 129 -44.92 34.88 6.88
C LYS A 129 -43.49 34.36 6.65
N ARG A 130 -43.40 33.03 6.50
CA ARG A 130 -42.21 32.16 6.54
C ARG A 130 -41.41 32.13 5.21
N LYS A 131 -40.29 31.38 5.27
CA LYS A 131 -39.44 30.82 4.19
C LYS A 131 -38.45 31.79 3.54
N MET A 132 -37.16 31.45 3.64
CA MET A 132 -36.31 31.50 2.45
C MET A 132 -36.66 30.29 1.57
N VAL A 133 -36.74 30.52 0.26
CA VAL A 133 -36.83 29.51 -0.78
C VAL A 133 -35.54 29.57 -1.57
N ILE A 134 -34.97 28.41 -1.89
CA ILE A 134 -33.93 28.27 -2.91
C ILE A 134 -34.67 28.08 -4.23
N ASP A 135 -34.35 28.89 -5.24
CA ASP A 135 -34.63 28.57 -6.64
C ASP A 135 -33.55 29.18 -7.55
N GLU A 136 -33.49 28.73 -8.79
CA GLU A 136 -32.35 28.88 -9.69
C GLU A 136 -32.54 29.98 -10.78
N SER A 137 -31.45 30.28 -11.50
CA SER A 137 -31.39 31.01 -12.79
C SER A 137 -31.82 32.52 -12.77
N ASP A 138 -31.60 33.36 -13.80
CA ASP A 138 -31.35 33.03 -15.22
C ASP A 138 -30.50 34.02 -16.04
N ASP A 139 -30.09 33.50 -17.21
CA ASP A 139 -29.76 34.11 -18.50
C ASP A 139 -28.63 35.15 -18.72
N GLU A 140 -27.95 34.96 -19.87
CA GLU A 140 -27.31 36.04 -20.62
C GLU A 140 -28.39 36.93 -21.28
N LEU A 141 -28.07 38.20 -21.59
CA LEU A 141 -28.60 38.78 -22.83
C LEU A 141 -27.58 39.62 -23.59
N LYS A 142 -27.78 39.69 -24.89
CA LYS A 142 -26.78 40.10 -25.89
C LYS A 142 -27.25 41.30 -26.73
N GLU A 143 -26.26 41.86 -27.44
CA GLU A 143 -26.38 42.51 -28.76
C GLU A 143 -26.99 43.92 -28.90
N ARG A 144 -26.18 44.79 -29.55
CA ARG A 144 -26.55 45.74 -30.63
C ARG A 144 -27.40 46.96 -30.20
N ASN A 145 -27.35 48.12 -30.87
CA ASN A 145 -26.75 48.47 -32.17
C ASN A 145 -26.53 50.01 -32.28
N ARG A 146 -25.64 50.45 -33.18
CA ARG A 146 -25.65 51.77 -33.89
C ARG A 146 -25.45 53.07 -33.08
N THR A 147 -24.96 54.21 -33.61
CA THR A 147 -24.06 54.54 -34.76
C THR A 147 -23.64 56.03 -34.67
N ALA A 148 -22.42 56.35 -35.14
CA ALA A 148 -21.98 57.66 -35.66
C ALA A 148 -21.88 58.85 -34.63
N THR A 149 -21.11 59.93 -34.87
CA THR A 149 -20.39 60.40 -36.08
C THR A 149 -19.17 61.29 -35.74
N SER A 150 -18.16 61.36 -36.64
CA SER A 150 -17.21 62.49 -36.90
C SER A 150 -16.24 62.97 -35.79
N SER A 151 -15.00 63.40 -36.07
CA SER A 151 -14.22 63.42 -37.35
C SER A 151 -12.73 63.75 -37.13
N GLU A 152 -11.85 63.18 -37.99
CA GLU A 152 -10.49 63.66 -38.38
C GLU A 152 -9.37 63.75 -37.30
N GLY A 153 -8.08 63.51 -37.59
CA GLY A 153 -7.36 63.02 -38.78
C GLY A 153 -5.84 63.33 -38.65
N GLY A 154 -4.87 62.64 -39.27
CA GLY A 154 -4.88 61.41 -40.08
C GLY A 154 -3.50 61.14 -40.75
N GLN A 155 -3.33 59.95 -41.35
CA GLN A 155 -2.16 59.47 -42.14
C GLN A 155 -0.87 59.11 -41.35
N SER A 156 -0.09 58.08 -41.70
CA SER A 156 -0.18 57.09 -42.81
C SER A 156 0.04 55.63 -42.32
N SER A 157 -0.21 54.65 -43.21
CA SER A 157 -0.41 53.21 -42.90
C SER A 157 0.34 52.33 -43.95
N PRO A 158 0.30 50.95 -44.01
CA PRO A 158 -0.76 50.02 -43.57
C PRO A 158 -0.31 48.71 -42.84
N LEU A 159 -1.31 47.86 -42.57
CA LEU A 159 -1.27 46.58 -41.82
C LEU A 159 -1.06 45.36 -42.73
N LEU A 160 -0.66 44.19 -42.18
CA LEU A 160 -1.54 43.00 -42.06
C LEU A 160 -0.90 41.79 -41.33
N ASN A 161 -1.74 40.83 -40.92
CA ASN A 161 -1.41 39.67 -40.08
C ASN A 161 -1.01 38.41 -40.86
N ALA A 162 -0.04 37.63 -40.36
CA ALA A 162 -0.19 36.15 -40.23
C ALA A 162 0.90 35.48 -39.34
N ARG A 163 0.43 34.61 -38.44
CA ARG A 163 1.14 33.55 -37.67
C ARG A 163 2.59 33.18 -38.07
N THR A 164 3.52 33.16 -37.10
CA THR A 164 4.35 31.94 -36.81
C THR A 164 5.02 31.97 -35.42
N LYS A 165 5.80 30.92 -35.09
CA LYS A 165 6.35 30.58 -33.77
C LYS A 165 7.48 31.51 -33.25
N LYS A 166 7.73 31.39 -31.94
CA LYS A 166 9.02 31.64 -31.23
C LYS A 166 10.24 31.16 -32.07
N GLN A 167 11.48 31.64 -31.91
CA GLN A 167 12.12 32.26 -30.74
C GLN A 167 13.46 32.93 -31.11
N ARG A 168 13.87 34.03 -30.45
CA ARG A 168 15.28 34.48 -30.21
C ARG A 168 15.28 35.68 -29.21
N VAL A 169 16.03 35.67 -28.10
CA VAL A 169 17.48 36.03 -27.87
C VAL A 169 17.67 37.55 -27.63
N SER A 170 18.48 38.05 -26.68
CA SER A 170 19.18 37.49 -25.48
C SER A 170 19.85 38.65 -24.67
N LEU A 171 20.89 38.32 -23.86
CA LEU A 171 21.88 39.18 -23.17
C LEU A 171 21.42 39.82 -21.84
N PHE A 172 22.28 40.03 -20.82
CA PHE A 172 23.71 39.67 -20.64
C PHE A 172 23.85 38.62 -19.49
N GLU A 173 24.85 37.74 -19.35
CA GLU A 173 26.23 37.59 -19.89
C GLU A 173 27.35 38.22 -19.05
N SER A 174 28.22 37.36 -18.47
CA SER A 174 29.63 37.59 -18.09
C SER A 174 30.19 36.36 -17.35
N ASP A 175 31.50 36.08 -17.34
CA ASP A 175 32.36 35.89 -18.52
C ASP A 175 33.63 35.09 -18.15
N GLU A 176 34.52 34.87 -19.13
CA GLU A 176 35.88 34.28 -19.03
C GLU A 176 36.02 32.77 -18.76
N GLU A 177 36.98 32.02 -19.33
CA GLU A 177 37.69 31.99 -20.65
C GLU A 177 38.61 30.72 -20.64
N GLU A 178 39.10 30.09 -21.72
CA GLU A 178 38.77 30.07 -23.16
C GLU A 178 39.32 28.75 -23.81
N MET A 179 39.35 28.70 -25.15
CA MET A 179 40.18 27.84 -26.03
C MET A 179 39.81 26.36 -26.33
N ILE A 180 38.99 26.25 -27.41
CA ILE A 180 39.35 25.64 -28.71
C ILE A 180 39.51 24.09 -28.85
N SER A 181 39.12 23.45 -29.97
CA SER A 181 38.03 23.67 -30.95
C SER A 181 38.02 22.54 -32.00
N THR A 182 36.89 22.34 -32.69
CA THR A 182 36.73 21.64 -34.00
C THR A 182 36.92 20.10 -34.06
N LYS A 183 36.25 19.36 -34.97
CA LYS A 183 35.15 19.68 -35.90
C LYS A 183 34.39 18.40 -36.27
N ALA A 184 33.05 18.47 -36.34
CA ALA A 184 32.24 17.59 -37.17
C ALA A 184 31.44 18.44 -38.18
N LYS A 185 31.76 18.27 -39.46
CA LYS A 185 30.96 18.69 -40.64
C LYS A 185 30.65 17.39 -41.42
N ARG A 186 29.63 17.28 -42.28
CA ARG A 186 28.76 18.27 -42.93
C ARG A 186 27.47 17.57 -43.42
N LEU A 187 26.39 18.34 -43.65
CA LEU A 187 25.25 17.89 -44.46
C LEU A 187 25.56 17.96 -45.97
N SER A 188 24.99 17.04 -46.76
CA SER A 188 24.20 17.29 -48.00
C SER A 188 24.32 16.18 -49.07
N ARG A 189 23.17 15.70 -49.62
CA ARG A 189 22.78 15.74 -51.06
C ARG A 189 21.65 14.75 -51.45
N PHE A 190 20.70 15.27 -52.24
CA PHE A 190 19.90 14.64 -53.31
C PHE A 190 18.71 13.68 -53.06
N LYS A 191 17.95 13.47 -54.15
CA LYS A 191 16.54 13.03 -54.31
C LYS A 191 16.40 11.49 -54.58
N LYS A 192 15.14 11.05 -54.80
CA LYS A 192 14.75 9.81 -55.50
C LYS A 192 13.34 9.93 -56.14
N PRO A 193 13.12 9.50 -57.39
CA PRO A 193 11.79 9.41 -58.06
C PRO A 193 11.32 7.95 -58.28
N LYS A 194 10.39 7.70 -59.23
CA LYS A 194 9.73 6.39 -59.52
C LYS A 194 9.40 6.17 -61.03
N LYS A 195 9.63 4.95 -61.58
CA LYS A 195 9.06 4.29 -62.80
C LYS A 195 9.69 2.87 -62.98
N GLY A 196 9.27 1.95 -63.86
CA GLY A 196 8.13 1.96 -64.81
C GLY A 196 7.94 0.74 -65.77
N SER A 197 7.74 -0.48 -65.24
CA SER A 197 7.12 -1.69 -65.88
C SER A 197 7.74 -2.46 -67.08
N ASN A 198 7.68 -3.81 -66.96
CA ASN A 198 7.60 -4.88 -67.98
C ASN A 198 8.73 -5.13 -69.01
N TYR A 199 9.53 -6.20 -68.80
CA TYR A 199 9.23 -7.56 -69.30
C TYR A 199 10.09 -8.63 -68.56
N ASN A 200 10.10 -9.88 -69.03
CA ASN A 200 10.74 -11.05 -68.37
C ASN A 200 12.28 -11.10 -68.49
N SER A 201 12.90 -11.83 -67.54
CA SER A 201 14.30 -12.28 -67.50
C SER A 201 15.36 -11.22 -67.13
N ASP A 202 16.57 -11.74 -66.89
CA ASP A 202 17.87 -11.06 -66.85
C ASP A 202 18.16 -10.16 -65.63
N SER A 203 19.34 -9.53 -65.60
CA SER A 203 20.13 -9.31 -64.37
C SER A 203 20.48 -7.85 -64.04
N ASP A 204 21.00 -7.68 -62.80
CA ASP A 204 21.89 -6.62 -62.31
C ASP A 204 21.37 -5.21 -61.93
N PHE A 205 22.04 -4.67 -60.90
CA PHE A 205 22.34 -3.25 -60.64
C PHE A 205 21.23 -2.26 -60.16
N ALA A 206 21.62 -0.98 -60.04
CA ALA A 206 20.88 0.18 -59.50
C ALA A 206 21.42 1.48 -60.19
N PRO A 207 21.19 2.75 -59.75
CA PRO A 207 20.09 3.46 -59.08
C PRO A 207 19.57 4.70 -59.93
N VAL A 208 19.21 5.85 -59.31
CA VAL A 208 18.98 7.25 -59.82
C VAL A 208 17.79 7.56 -60.79
N ASP A 209 16.85 8.50 -60.52
CA ASP A 209 16.76 10.01 -60.67
C ASP A 209 16.07 10.47 -62.00
N ASP A 210 15.40 11.63 -62.19
CA ASP A 210 14.94 12.77 -61.34
C ASP A 210 13.63 13.40 -61.95
N SER A 211 12.98 14.36 -61.25
CA SER A 211 12.17 15.52 -61.76
C SER A 211 10.78 15.31 -62.42
N ASP A 212 9.86 16.28 -62.51
CA ASP A 212 9.46 17.48 -61.71
C ASP A 212 8.05 17.98 -62.21
N ALA A 213 7.58 19.15 -61.74
CA ALA A 213 6.49 20.04 -62.24
C ALA A 213 5.13 20.10 -61.49
N ASP A 214 4.56 21.31 -61.45
CA ASP A 214 3.39 21.75 -60.64
C ASP A 214 2.17 22.16 -61.49
N ALA A 215 0.96 21.97 -60.92
CA ALA A 215 -0.28 22.74 -61.18
C ALA A 215 -0.89 22.66 -62.62
N PRO A 216 -2.06 23.27 -62.92
CA PRO A 216 -3.03 23.98 -62.06
C PRO A 216 -4.50 23.48 -62.15
N LEU A 217 -5.41 24.30 -61.61
CA LEU A 217 -6.88 24.19 -61.61
C LEU A 217 -7.52 24.17 -63.02
N ALA A 218 -8.64 23.47 -63.18
CA ALA A 218 -9.85 23.93 -63.92
C ALA A 218 -11.04 22.95 -63.72
N SER A 219 -12.25 23.35 -64.16
CA SER A 219 -13.53 22.66 -63.91
C SER A 219 -14.30 22.25 -65.18
N SER A 220 -15.25 21.31 -65.01
CA SER A 220 -16.29 20.87 -65.97
C SER A 220 -15.80 20.07 -67.20
N TYR A 221 -16.43 18.96 -67.56
CA TYR A 221 -17.71 18.94 -68.28
C TYR A 221 -18.55 17.66 -68.08
N ARG A 222 -19.78 17.64 -68.62
CA ARG A 222 -20.62 16.43 -68.78
C ARG A 222 -20.20 15.60 -70.00
N GLY A 223 -20.37 14.27 -69.93
CA GLY A 223 -20.34 13.36 -71.08
C GLY A 223 -20.96 12.01 -70.72
N SER A 224 -22.04 11.59 -71.42
CA SER A 224 -22.84 10.41 -71.06
C SER A 224 -22.87 9.35 -72.16
N SER A 225 -22.97 8.07 -71.78
CA SER A 225 -23.32 6.91 -72.64
C SER A 225 -22.33 6.59 -73.79
N VAL A 226 -22.33 5.46 -74.52
CA VAL A 226 -23.30 4.38 -74.81
C VAL A 226 -22.51 3.04 -74.83
N SER A 227 -22.82 2.00 -74.04
CA SER A 227 -23.78 0.89 -74.25
C SER A 227 -23.48 -0.11 -75.39
N MET A 228 -23.57 -1.42 -75.08
CA MET A 228 -24.05 -2.54 -75.92
C MET A 228 -24.04 -3.87 -75.12
N SER A 229 -24.91 -4.89 -75.32
CA SER A 229 -26.25 -4.94 -75.95
C SER A 229 -26.95 -6.32 -75.81
N ARG A 230 -28.26 -6.33 -75.50
CA ARG A 230 -29.33 -7.27 -76.02
C ARG A 230 -29.31 -8.79 -75.64
N SER A 231 -30.43 -9.56 -75.65
CA SER A 231 -31.88 -9.25 -75.86
C SER A 231 -32.85 -10.41 -75.46
N GLY A 232 -34.09 -10.08 -75.06
CA GLY A 232 -35.32 -10.93 -75.13
C GLY A 232 -36.12 -11.08 -73.81
N LEU A 233 -37.40 -11.51 -73.78
CA LEU A 233 -38.47 -11.53 -74.82
C LEU A 233 -39.90 -11.75 -74.19
N GLU A 234 -40.89 -12.16 -74.98
CA GLU A 234 -42.37 -12.28 -74.77
C GLU A 234 -42.88 -13.69 -74.33
N SER A 235 -44.17 -14.02 -74.11
CA SER A 235 -45.31 -13.37 -73.39
C SER A 235 -46.61 -14.24 -73.38
N SER A 236 -47.19 -14.55 -72.21
CA SER A 236 -48.60 -15.02 -71.96
C SER A 236 -48.84 -15.10 -70.42
N ALA A 237 -49.98 -14.80 -69.77
CA ALA A 237 -51.42 -15.08 -69.98
C ALA A 237 -51.83 -16.56 -69.66
N ALA A 238 -52.92 -16.87 -68.94
CA ALA A 238 -53.83 -16.12 -68.03
C ALA A 238 -54.77 -17.09 -67.25
N GLU A 239 -55.57 -16.54 -66.31
CA GLU A 239 -56.96 -16.96 -65.94
C GLU A 239 -57.31 -18.15 -64.98
N LEU A 240 -58.39 -17.87 -64.21
CA LEU A 240 -59.51 -18.69 -63.67
C LEU A 240 -59.34 -19.77 -62.55
N ASP A 241 -59.77 -19.36 -61.34
CA ASP A 241 -61.04 -19.73 -60.67
C ASP A 241 -61.31 -21.11 -59.97
N SER A 242 -62.25 -21.02 -59.02
CA SER A 242 -63.16 -21.99 -58.37
C SER A 242 -62.70 -23.20 -57.51
N ASP A 243 -63.43 -23.33 -56.40
CA ASP A 243 -63.95 -24.53 -55.72
C ASP A 243 -63.03 -25.65 -55.17
N ALA A 244 -62.63 -25.45 -53.91
CA ALA A 244 -63.24 -26.07 -52.70
C ALA A 244 -63.36 -27.61 -52.50
N GLU A 245 -63.29 -27.98 -51.21
CA GLU A 245 -63.78 -29.24 -50.57
C GLU A 245 -62.99 -30.55 -50.93
N ASP A 246 -62.83 -31.56 -50.06
CA ASP A 246 -63.14 -31.63 -48.62
C ASP A 246 -62.35 -32.73 -47.84
N PHE A 247 -62.46 -32.68 -46.50
CA PHE A 247 -62.50 -33.81 -45.53
C PHE A 247 -61.36 -34.87 -45.48
N GLU A 248 -61.19 -35.70 -44.43
CA GLU A 248 -61.63 -35.73 -43.01
C GLU A 248 -60.37 -36.00 -42.13
N SER A 249 -60.21 -35.54 -40.87
CA SER A 249 -61.02 -35.77 -39.65
C SER A 249 -60.95 -37.24 -39.11
N SER A 250 -61.18 -37.54 -37.82
CA SER A 250 -61.00 -36.81 -36.55
C SER A 250 -61.34 -37.74 -35.36
N LYS A 251 -60.93 -37.36 -34.14
CA LYS A 251 -61.71 -37.41 -32.87
C LYS A 251 -60.86 -36.92 -31.69
N VAL A 252 -61.25 -36.15 -30.67
CA VAL A 252 -62.39 -35.27 -30.30
C VAL A 252 -62.69 -35.48 -28.80
N ARG A 253 -62.57 -34.42 -27.97
CA ARG A 253 -63.57 -34.00 -26.95
C ARG A 253 -63.14 -32.81 -26.06
N ARG A 254 -63.92 -31.70 -26.16
CA ARG A 254 -64.50 -30.87 -25.06
C ARG A 254 -63.53 -30.08 -24.12
N ASN A 255 -63.88 -28.87 -23.60
CA ASN A 255 -65.07 -28.02 -23.79
C ASN A 255 -64.89 -26.56 -23.28
N LYS A 256 -65.72 -25.63 -23.82
CA LYS A 256 -66.14 -24.30 -23.27
C LYS A 256 -65.08 -23.17 -23.13
N SER A 257 -65.41 -21.87 -23.26
CA SER A 257 -66.54 -21.16 -23.91
C SER A 257 -66.40 -19.61 -23.90
N LYS A 258 -66.95 -18.91 -24.92
CA LYS A 258 -67.14 -17.43 -25.09
C LYS A 258 -65.83 -16.62 -25.33
N ALA A 259 -65.67 -15.72 -26.32
CA ALA A 259 -66.48 -14.63 -26.94
C ALA A 259 -66.35 -13.28 -26.17
N SER A 260 -66.26 -12.07 -26.79
CA SER A 260 -66.55 -11.63 -28.17
C SER A 260 -65.90 -10.30 -28.63
N ARG A 261 -65.65 -10.16 -29.95
CA ARG A 261 -65.72 -8.96 -30.86
C ARG A 261 -65.57 -7.49 -30.32
N ALA A 262 -64.52 -6.80 -30.84
CA ALA A 262 -64.54 -5.61 -31.72
C ALA A 262 -65.04 -4.17 -31.31
N SER A 263 -64.45 -3.18 -32.03
CA SER A 263 -64.90 -1.82 -32.41
C SER A 263 -64.82 -0.57 -31.48
N ARG A 264 -64.01 0.41 -31.94
CA ARG A 264 -64.20 1.90 -32.09
C ARG A 264 -65.57 2.54 -31.70
N PRO A 265 -65.67 3.89 -31.48
CA PRO A 265 -64.62 4.93 -31.31
C PRO A 265 -64.89 6.01 -30.18
N THR A 266 -64.07 7.07 -30.20
CA THR A 266 -64.09 8.42 -29.53
C THR A 266 -65.44 9.19 -29.52
N PRO A 267 -65.68 10.33 -28.77
CA PRO A 267 -64.68 11.31 -28.24
C PRO A 267 -64.96 12.07 -26.90
N ASN A 268 -63.98 12.88 -26.44
CA ASN A 268 -64.10 14.10 -25.58
C ASN A 268 -64.64 13.93 -24.13
N LYS A 269 -64.43 14.83 -23.14
CA LYS A 269 -63.79 16.17 -23.06
C LYS A 269 -63.39 16.48 -21.59
N ALA A 270 -62.20 17.05 -21.29
CA ALA A 270 -61.94 17.98 -20.16
C ALA A 270 -60.44 18.36 -20.04
N GLN A 271 -60.18 19.54 -19.46
CA GLN A 271 -58.88 20.17 -19.12
C GLN A 271 -58.91 20.53 -17.59
N PRO A 272 -57.84 21.05 -16.92
CA PRO A 272 -56.66 21.75 -17.46
C PRO A 272 -55.27 21.37 -16.85
N THR A 273 -54.31 22.22 -17.23
CA THR A 273 -52.85 22.37 -17.05
C THR A 273 -52.35 22.47 -15.58
N GLU A 274 -51.05 22.56 -15.22
CA GLU A 274 -49.84 23.13 -15.88
C GLU A 274 -48.51 22.36 -15.67
N SER A 275 -47.48 22.78 -16.43
CA SER A 275 -46.00 22.76 -16.27
C SER A 275 -45.27 21.68 -15.40
N GLY A 276 -44.05 21.25 -15.75
CA GLY A 276 -43.21 21.50 -16.93
C GLY A 276 -41.73 21.15 -16.67
N ARG A 277 -40.96 20.75 -17.69
CA ARG A 277 -39.48 20.67 -17.62
C ARG A 277 -38.82 20.68 -19.00
N SER A 278 -37.64 21.31 -19.10
CA SER A 278 -36.87 21.48 -20.35
C SER A 278 -35.83 20.38 -20.59
N GLY A 279 -35.40 20.23 -21.84
CA GLY A 279 -34.34 19.30 -22.27
C GLY A 279 -33.90 19.60 -23.70
N GLY A 280 -32.76 20.26 -23.87
CA GLY A 280 -32.31 20.81 -25.16
C GLY A 280 -31.94 19.77 -26.23
N SER A 281 -32.32 20.04 -27.47
CA SER A 281 -32.08 19.17 -28.63
C SER A 281 -30.83 19.58 -29.43
N ASN A 282 -29.75 18.81 -29.30
CA ASN A 282 -28.54 18.98 -30.12
C ASN A 282 -28.77 18.54 -31.57
N PHE A 283 -29.18 19.49 -32.43
CA PHE A 283 -29.21 19.33 -33.88
C PHE A 283 -27.80 19.29 -34.46
N LEU A 284 -27.26 18.07 -34.60
CA LEU A 284 -26.02 17.81 -35.33
C LEU A 284 -26.23 18.02 -36.83
N THR A 285 -25.23 18.58 -37.51
CA THR A 285 -25.27 18.73 -38.97
C THR A 285 -25.20 17.38 -39.70
N ALA A 286 -25.68 17.32 -40.94
CA ALA A 286 -25.56 16.13 -41.77
C ALA A 286 -24.10 15.70 -42.06
N ALA A 287 -23.12 16.57 -41.82
CA ALA A 287 -21.69 16.23 -41.87
C ALA A 287 -21.23 15.55 -40.58
N GLU A 288 -21.59 16.09 -39.41
CA GLU A 288 -21.30 15.49 -38.11
C GLU A 288 -22.05 14.17 -37.89
N GLN A 289 -23.27 14.05 -38.42
CA GLN A 289 -23.99 12.78 -38.48
C GLN A 289 -23.21 11.78 -39.33
N ARG A 290 -22.80 12.11 -40.56
CA ARG A 290 -21.95 11.23 -41.38
C ARG A 290 -20.58 10.91 -40.76
N GLU A 291 -20.03 11.78 -39.90
CA GLU A 291 -18.84 11.45 -39.09
C GLU A 291 -19.16 10.51 -37.92
N LYS A 292 -20.28 10.73 -37.21
CA LYS A 292 -20.76 9.80 -36.19
C LYS A 292 -21.08 8.45 -36.80
N ASP A 293 -21.75 8.41 -37.95
CA ASP A 293 -22.11 7.22 -38.70
C ASP A 293 -20.86 6.47 -39.16
N LYS A 294 -19.82 7.16 -39.66
CA LYS A 294 -18.53 6.52 -39.95
C LYS A 294 -17.78 6.04 -38.70
N LYS A 295 -17.94 6.72 -37.56
CA LYS A 295 -17.38 6.32 -36.26
C LYS A 295 -18.14 5.13 -35.67
N THR A 296 -19.46 5.03 -35.87
CA THR A 296 -20.27 3.88 -35.46
C THR A 296 -20.11 2.72 -36.44
N GLU A 297 -20.00 2.93 -37.75
CA GLU A 297 -19.66 1.90 -38.74
C GLU A 297 -18.31 1.23 -38.41
N LYS A 298 -17.28 2.04 -38.12
CA LYS A 298 -16.01 1.52 -37.59
C LYS A 298 -16.21 0.71 -36.31
N LYS A 299 -16.88 1.26 -35.29
CA LYS A 299 -17.21 0.51 -34.08
C LYS A 299 -18.06 -0.75 -34.34
N THR A 300 -18.91 -0.78 -35.36
CA THR A 300 -19.69 -1.98 -35.71
C THR A 300 -18.86 -3.05 -36.40
N THR A 301 -17.70 -2.67 -36.95
CA THR A 301 -16.68 -3.58 -37.50
C THR A 301 -15.71 -4.03 -36.40
N GLU A 302 -15.44 -3.17 -35.41
CA GLU A 302 -14.50 -3.41 -34.29
C GLU A 302 -15.14 -4.20 -33.13
N ASP A 303 -16.44 -4.05 -32.85
CA ASP A 303 -17.19 -4.81 -31.83
C ASP A 303 -18.17 -5.82 -32.46
N PRO A 304 -17.87 -7.13 -32.46
CA PRO A 304 -18.78 -8.16 -33.00
C PRO A 304 -19.98 -8.48 -32.08
N PHE A 305 -20.00 -7.97 -30.85
CA PHE A 305 -21.04 -8.23 -29.85
C PHE A 305 -21.83 -6.97 -29.48
N GLU A 306 -23.14 -6.99 -29.77
CA GLU A 306 -24.05 -5.87 -29.53
C GLU A 306 -24.14 -5.46 -28.04
N PHE A 307 -24.04 -6.42 -27.11
CA PHE A 307 -24.10 -6.17 -25.67
C PHE A 307 -22.87 -5.48 -25.09
N LEU A 308 -21.72 -5.47 -25.79
CA LEU A 308 -20.55 -4.69 -25.40
C LEU A 308 -20.69 -3.20 -25.78
N ARG A 309 -21.64 -2.87 -26.69
CA ARG A 309 -21.95 -1.48 -27.05
C ARG A 309 -22.95 -0.84 -26.09
N ASP A 310 -23.78 -1.65 -25.43
CA ASP A 310 -24.73 -1.26 -24.38
C ASP A 310 -24.38 -1.96 -23.06
N VAL A 311 -23.15 -1.73 -22.56
CA VAL A 311 -22.63 -2.35 -21.33
C VAL A 311 -23.60 -2.17 -20.17
N ARG A 312 -23.90 -3.28 -19.50
CA ARG A 312 -24.75 -3.35 -18.31
C ARG A 312 -24.19 -4.35 -17.33
N ASP A 313 -24.37 -4.09 -16.03
CA ASP A 313 -24.08 -5.07 -15.00
C ASP A 313 -25.06 -6.27 -15.07
N LYS A 314 -24.79 -7.31 -14.29
CA LYS A 314 -25.57 -8.56 -14.24
C LYS A 314 -27.06 -8.37 -13.95
N ASP A 315 -27.41 -7.28 -13.25
CA ASP A 315 -28.77 -6.94 -12.83
C ASP A 315 -29.48 -6.02 -13.84
N GLY A 316 -28.75 -5.51 -14.84
CA GLY A 316 -29.25 -4.78 -16.01
C GLY A 316 -29.03 -3.26 -15.97
N ASN A 317 -28.37 -2.76 -14.93
CA ASN A 317 -28.07 -1.34 -14.72
C ASN A 317 -26.93 -0.87 -15.65
N ARG A 318 -26.89 0.42 -15.93
CA ARG A 318 -25.90 1.08 -16.82
C ARG A 318 -24.78 1.74 -16.02
N PRO A 319 -23.59 1.95 -16.62
CA PRO A 319 -22.57 2.83 -16.06
C PRO A 319 -23.14 4.22 -15.72
N GLY A 320 -23.16 4.54 -14.42
CA GLY A 320 -23.74 5.78 -13.87
C GLY A 320 -25.02 5.60 -13.05
N ASP A 321 -25.71 4.46 -13.16
CA ASP A 321 -26.84 4.14 -12.28
C ASP A 321 -26.35 3.82 -10.85
N PRO A 322 -27.05 4.22 -9.77
CA PRO A 322 -26.58 4.03 -8.39
C PRO A 322 -26.28 2.57 -7.99
N GLY A 323 -27.01 1.61 -8.58
CA GLY A 323 -26.80 0.18 -8.34
C GLY A 323 -25.62 -0.44 -9.09
N TYR A 324 -25.04 0.27 -10.07
CA TYR A 324 -24.15 -0.32 -11.07
C TYR A 324 -22.94 -1.04 -10.47
N ASP A 325 -22.73 -2.28 -10.89
CA ASP A 325 -21.55 -3.08 -10.55
C ASP A 325 -20.58 -3.27 -11.74
N PRO A 326 -19.46 -2.52 -11.80
CA PRO A 326 -18.48 -2.64 -12.88
C PRO A 326 -17.75 -3.99 -12.91
N ARG A 327 -17.85 -4.82 -11.86
CA ARG A 327 -17.25 -6.16 -11.81
C ARG A 327 -18.03 -7.20 -12.62
N THR A 328 -19.25 -6.89 -13.07
CA THR A 328 -20.13 -7.86 -13.75
C THR A 328 -20.65 -7.37 -15.09
N LEU A 329 -21.10 -8.31 -15.94
CA LEU A 329 -21.65 -8.01 -17.26
C LEU A 329 -22.89 -8.88 -17.55
N TYR A 330 -24.02 -8.25 -17.90
CA TYR A 330 -25.20 -8.98 -18.38
C TYR A 330 -25.02 -9.41 -19.84
N ILE A 331 -25.12 -10.72 -20.08
CA ILE A 331 -25.06 -11.31 -21.42
C ILE A 331 -26.47 -11.78 -21.84
N PRO A 332 -27.06 -11.23 -22.91
CA PRO A 332 -28.40 -11.61 -23.36
C PRO A 332 -28.49 -13.10 -23.71
N LYS A 333 -29.57 -13.77 -23.27
CA LYS A 333 -29.82 -15.22 -23.53
C LYS A 333 -29.72 -15.61 -25.02
N LYS A 334 -30.07 -14.69 -25.93
CA LYS A 334 -29.92 -14.86 -27.40
C LYS A 334 -28.46 -14.93 -27.84
N ALA A 335 -27.58 -14.11 -27.24
CA ALA A 335 -26.14 -14.16 -27.51
C ALA A 335 -25.54 -15.45 -26.92
N TRP A 336 -25.87 -15.77 -25.66
CA TRP A 336 -25.42 -16.99 -24.98
C TRP A 336 -25.74 -18.29 -25.75
N ALA A 337 -26.93 -18.36 -26.36
CA ALA A 337 -27.31 -19.49 -27.21
C ALA A 337 -26.42 -19.63 -28.47
N SER A 338 -25.88 -18.52 -28.99
CA SER A 338 -25.04 -18.51 -30.20
C SER A 338 -23.56 -18.85 -29.94
N PHE A 339 -23.13 -18.90 -28.69
CA PHE A 339 -21.73 -19.10 -28.32
C PHE A 339 -21.30 -20.57 -28.46
N THR A 340 -20.11 -20.78 -29.02
CA THR A 340 -19.39 -22.07 -28.96
C THR A 340 -19.10 -22.46 -27.50
N PRO A 341 -18.82 -23.75 -27.20
CA PRO A 341 -18.48 -24.17 -25.83
C PRO A 341 -17.28 -23.42 -25.23
N PHE A 342 -16.33 -22.99 -26.07
CA PHE A 342 -15.16 -22.22 -25.64
C PHE A 342 -15.52 -20.75 -25.31
N GLU A 343 -16.29 -20.09 -26.19
CA GLU A 343 -16.84 -18.75 -25.91
C GLU A 343 -17.69 -18.77 -24.62
N LYS A 344 -18.46 -19.83 -24.36
CA LYS A 344 -19.24 -19.99 -23.12
C LYS A 344 -18.34 -20.01 -21.88
N GLN A 345 -17.30 -20.86 -21.84
CA GLN A 345 -16.36 -20.88 -20.71
C GLN A 345 -15.68 -19.52 -20.47
N PHE A 346 -15.30 -18.80 -21.53
CA PHE A 346 -14.74 -17.45 -21.38
C PHE A 346 -15.76 -16.46 -20.81
N TRP A 347 -16.94 -16.37 -21.44
CA TRP A 347 -17.97 -15.42 -21.05
C TRP A 347 -18.61 -15.74 -19.70
N GLU A 348 -18.62 -17.00 -19.25
CA GLU A 348 -19.04 -17.40 -17.90
C GLU A 348 -18.18 -16.76 -16.81
N ILE A 349 -16.86 -16.76 -17.01
CA ILE A 349 -15.91 -16.12 -16.09
C ILE A 349 -15.95 -14.59 -16.26
N LYS A 350 -15.83 -14.08 -17.51
CA LYS A 350 -15.80 -12.63 -17.78
C LYS A 350 -17.08 -11.90 -17.34
N ALA A 351 -18.25 -12.58 -17.33
CA ALA A 351 -19.51 -11.99 -16.83
C ALA A 351 -19.53 -11.74 -15.32
N ASN A 352 -18.65 -12.36 -14.53
CA ASN A 352 -18.54 -12.17 -13.08
C ASN A 352 -17.22 -11.50 -12.65
N HIS A 353 -16.34 -11.21 -13.61
CA HIS A 353 -15.02 -10.58 -13.43
C HIS A 353 -14.72 -9.60 -14.58
N TYR A 354 -15.67 -8.72 -14.90
CA TYR A 354 -15.58 -7.80 -16.03
C TYR A 354 -14.50 -6.72 -15.84
N ASP A 355 -14.26 -6.30 -14.60
CA ASP A 355 -13.20 -5.36 -14.19
C ASP A 355 -11.77 -5.93 -14.24
N THR A 356 -11.63 -7.23 -14.56
CA THR A 356 -10.40 -8.00 -14.43
C THR A 356 -9.94 -8.50 -15.78
N VAL A 357 -8.67 -8.27 -16.14
CA VAL A 357 -8.06 -8.70 -17.41
C VAL A 357 -7.79 -10.21 -17.36
N LEU A 358 -8.44 -11.01 -18.21
CA LEU A 358 -8.36 -12.47 -18.16
C LEU A 358 -7.31 -13.04 -19.12
N PHE A 359 -6.27 -13.65 -18.54
CA PHE A 359 -5.29 -14.48 -19.24
C PHE A 359 -5.82 -15.93 -19.32
N PHE A 360 -6.31 -16.33 -20.50
CA PHE A 360 -7.09 -17.55 -20.69
C PHE A 360 -6.25 -18.67 -21.35
N GLN A 361 -5.97 -19.77 -20.63
CA GLN A 361 -5.03 -20.80 -21.08
C GLN A 361 -5.61 -21.69 -22.20
N LYS A 362 -4.83 -21.83 -23.27
CA LYS A 362 -5.21 -22.57 -24.48
C LYS A 362 -3.98 -23.28 -25.07
N GLY A 363 -3.64 -24.41 -24.47
CA GLY A 363 -2.34 -25.05 -24.67
C GLY A 363 -1.25 -24.22 -23.99
N LYS A 364 -0.11 -24.02 -24.66
CA LYS A 364 1.07 -23.32 -24.12
C LYS A 364 1.01 -21.78 -24.23
N PHE A 365 -0.16 -21.24 -24.49
CA PHE A 365 -0.40 -19.80 -24.63
C PHE A 365 -1.53 -19.38 -23.70
N LEU A 366 -1.40 -18.16 -23.17
CA LEU A 366 -2.47 -17.42 -22.52
C LEU A 366 -2.98 -16.40 -23.53
N GLU A 367 -4.26 -16.50 -23.87
CA GLU A 367 -4.93 -15.59 -24.80
C GLU A 367 -5.83 -14.61 -24.03
N LEU A 368 -5.84 -13.35 -24.44
CA LEU A 368 -6.75 -12.31 -23.98
C LEU A 368 -7.73 -11.98 -25.12
N TYR A 369 -8.97 -11.61 -24.79
CA TYR A 369 -10.05 -11.41 -25.78
C TYR A 369 -10.82 -10.09 -25.57
N GLU A 370 -11.39 -9.55 -26.66
CA GLU A 370 -12.15 -8.30 -26.70
C GLU A 370 -11.43 -7.14 -25.99
N ASP A 371 -12.04 -6.54 -24.96
CA ASP A 371 -11.50 -5.40 -24.24
C ASP A 371 -10.13 -5.71 -23.59
N ASP A 372 -9.94 -6.94 -23.11
CA ASP A 372 -8.65 -7.39 -22.55
C ASP A 372 -7.57 -7.44 -23.65
N ALA A 373 -7.95 -7.80 -24.87
CA ALA A 373 -7.05 -7.78 -26.02
C ALA A 373 -6.76 -6.35 -26.51
N ARG A 374 -7.73 -5.45 -26.42
CA ARG A 374 -7.59 -4.03 -26.77
C ARG A 374 -6.66 -3.31 -25.78
N ILE A 375 -6.81 -3.56 -24.48
CA ILE A 375 -5.87 -3.06 -23.45
C ILE A 375 -4.46 -3.61 -23.73
N GLY A 376 -4.33 -4.92 -23.95
CA GLY A 376 -3.04 -5.54 -24.27
C GLY A 376 -2.37 -4.98 -25.53
N HIS A 377 -3.15 -4.61 -26.54
CA HIS A 377 -2.66 -3.97 -27.75
C HIS A 377 -2.24 -2.50 -27.51
N GLN A 378 -3.07 -1.72 -26.82
CA GLN A 378 -2.87 -0.27 -26.63
C GLN A 378 -1.77 0.07 -25.61
N GLU A 379 -1.67 -0.68 -24.52
CA GLU A 379 -0.71 -0.40 -23.43
C GLU A 379 0.67 -1.02 -23.67
N PHE A 380 0.77 -2.06 -24.50
CA PHE A 380 1.96 -2.91 -24.59
C PHE A 380 2.36 -3.35 -26.01
N ASP A 381 1.78 -2.76 -27.06
CA ASP A 381 2.02 -3.11 -28.47
C ASP A 381 1.82 -4.61 -28.82
N LEU A 382 1.05 -5.36 -28.03
CA LEU A 382 0.76 -6.76 -28.33
C LEU A 382 0.01 -6.86 -29.66
N LYS A 383 0.42 -7.78 -30.52
CA LYS A 383 -0.14 -7.89 -31.87
C LYS A 383 -1.57 -8.46 -31.83
N LEU A 384 -2.56 -7.59 -31.99
CA LEU A 384 -3.96 -7.96 -32.19
C LEU A 384 -4.11 -8.84 -33.44
N THR A 385 -4.95 -9.87 -33.36
CA THR A 385 -5.29 -10.73 -34.51
C THR A 385 -6.77 -11.07 -34.56
N ASP A 386 -7.38 -10.85 -35.74
CA ASP A 386 -8.81 -11.03 -35.98
C ASP A 386 -9.08 -12.34 -36.75
N ARG A 387 -8.34 -13.40 -36.36
CA ARG A 387 -8.44 -14.74 -36.98
C ARG A 387 -9.60 -15.58 -36.44
N VAL A 388 -10.28 -15.08 -35.42
CA VAL A 388 -11.38 -15.71 -34.70
C VAL A 388 -12.50 -14.66 -34.63
N LYS A 389 -13.73 -15.09 -34.40
CA LYS A 389 -14.89 -14.19 -34.19
C LYS A 389 -14.65 -13.18 -33.05
N MET A 390 -13.79 -13.51 -32.09
CA MET A 390 -13.34 -12.63 -31.03
C MET A 390 -11.99 -12.01 -31.38
N CYS A 391 -11.82 -10.70 -31.21
CA CYS A 391 -10.51 -10.07 -31.40
C CYS A 391 -9.57 -10.44 -30.23
N MET A 392 -8.29 -10.75 -30.52
CA MET A 392 -7.43 -11.42 -29.53
C MET A 392 -5.94 -11.10 -29.64
N VAL A 393 -5.25 -11.15 -28.49
CA VAL A 393 -3.78 -11.14 -28.36
C VAL A 393 -3.35 -12.35 -27.52
N GLY A 394 -2.13 -12.84 -27.68
CA GLY A 394 -1.66 -14.01 -26.94
C GLY A 394 -0.19 -13.95 -26.56
N VAL A 395 0.14 -14.47 -25.38
CA VAL A 395 1.51 -14.55 -24.84
C VAL A 395 1.86 -16.00 -24.44
N PRO A 396 3.13 -16.42 -24.55
CA PRO A 396 3.54 -17.74 -24.05
C PRO A 396 3.31 -17.87 -22.55
N GLU A 397 2.83 -19.04 -22.10
CA GLU A 397 2.58 -19.34 -20.68
C GLU A 397 3.81 -19.08 -19.79
N SER A 398 5.00 -19.43 -20.28
CA SER A 398 6.28 -19.19 -19.59
C SER A 398 6.67 -17.72 -19.43
N SER A 399 5.87 -16.78 -19.97
CA SER A 399 6.04 -15.33 -19.82
C SER A 399 4.93 -14.67 -18.99
N PHE A 400 4.03 -15.46 -18.38
CA PHE A 400 2.90 -14.94 -17.60
C PHE A 400 3.32 -13.90 -16.57
N SER A 401 4.27 -14.22 -15.68
CA SER A 401 4.67 -13.32 -14.58
C SER A 401 5.11 -11.94 -15.08
N PHE A 402 5.89 -11.90 -16.17
CA PHE A 402 6.36 -10.66 -16.79
C PHE A 402 5.23 -9.79 -17.36
N TRP A 403 4.21 -10.41 -17.98
CA TRP A 403 3.06 -9.67 -18.50
C TRP A 403 2.10 -9.27 -17.39
N ALA A 404 1.76 -10.17 -16.46
CA ALA A 404 0.92 -9.86 -15.31
C ALA A 404 1.48 -8.69 -14.50
N ALA A 405 2.78 -8.67 -14.19
CA ALA A 405 3.44 -7.56 -13.50
C ALA A 405 3.31 -6.21 -14.23
N LYS A 406 3.31 -6.20 -15.58
CA LYS A 406 3.08 -4.98 -16.38
C LYS A 406 1.65 -4.45 -16.30
N PHE A 407 0.65 -5.34 -16.38
CA PHE A 407 -0.76 -4.97 -16.21
C PHE A 407 -1.03 -4.46 -14.78
N LEU A 408 -0.48 -5.14 -13.77
CA LEU A 408 -0.54 -4.75 -12.36
C LEU A 408 0.11 -3.37 -12.11
N ALA A 409 1.29 -3.12 -12.68
CA ALA A 409 1.97 -1.81 -12.59
C ALA A 409 1.20 -0.66 -13.28
N LYS A 410 0.23 -0.97 -14.15
CA LYS A 410 -0.71 -0.01 -14.76
C LYS A 410 -2.03 0.11 -13.99
N GLY A 411 -2.21 -0.63 -12.90
CA GLY A 411 -3.42 -0.61 -12.05
C GLY A 411 -4.52 -1.59 -12.47
N TYR A 412 -4.29 -2.48 -13.44
CA TYR A 412 -5.27 -3.49 -13.82
C TYR A 412 -5.25 -4.70 -12.87
N LYS A 413 -6.43 -5.21 -12.51
CA LYS A 413 -6.57 -6.55 -11.91
C LYS A 413 -6.33 -7.62 -12.99
N VAL A 414 -5.63 -8.69 -12.65
CA VAL A 414 -5.22 -9.73 -13.62
C VAL A 414 -5.75 -11.10 -13.17
N GLY A 415 -6.65 -11.71 -13.94
CA GLY A 415 -7.17 -13.05 -13.69
C GLY A 415 -6.43 -14.10 -14.50
N ARG A 416 -5.97 -15.18 -13.85
CA ARG A 416 -5.37 -16.35 -14.52
C ARG A 416 -6.39 -17.47 -14.60
N VAL A 417 -6.75 -17.89 -15.82
CA VAL A 417 -7.68 -19.00 -16.08
C VAL A 417 -6.91 -20.19 -16.67
N ASP A 418 -6.75 -21.25 -15.90
CA ASP A 418 -5.97 -22.43 -16.28
C ASP A 418 -6.86 -23.58 -16.79
N GLN A 419 -6.25 -24.55 -17.47
CA GLN A 419 -6.88 -25.79 -17.91
C GLN A 419 -6.92 -26.82 -16.77
N ALA A 420 -8.11 -27.12 -16.25
CA ALA A 420 -8.31 -27.96 -15.06
C ALA A 420 -8.10 -29.47 -15.31
N GLU A 421 -8.16 -29.92 -16.57
CA GLU A 421 -7.94 -31.32 -16.97
C GLU A 421 -6.94 -31.41 -18.13
N THR A 422 -6.05 -32.41 -18.13
CA THR A 422 -5.15 -32.65 -19.26
C THR A 422 -5.93 -33.17 -20.47
N ALA A 423 -5.37 -33.07 -21.68
CA ALA A 423 -6.07 -33.55 -22.89
C ALA A 423 -6.43 -35.05 -22.83
N LEU A 424 -5.60 -35.86 -22.14
CA LEU A 424 -5.89 -37.27 -21.86
C LEU A 424 -6.91 -37.42 -20.73
N GLY A 425 -6.82 -36.61 -19.67
CA GLY A 425 -7.84 -36.56 -18.60
C GLY A 425 -9.24 -36.27 -19.12
N ALA A 426 -9.38 -35.29 -20.02
CA ALA A 426 -10.63 -34.97 -20.69
C ALA A 426 -11.15 -36.14 -21.55
N GLU A 427 -10.26 -36.85 -22.26
CA GLU A 427 -10.64 -38.04 -23.03
C GLU A 427 -11.08 -39.20 -22.13
N MET A 428 -10.41 -39.41 -20.98
CA MET A 428 -10.79 -40.42 -19.99
C MET A 428 -12.12 -40.10 -19.30
N ARG A 429 -12.34 -38.85 -18.89
CA ARG A 429 -13.64 -38.38 -18.38
C ARG A 429 -14.73 -38.59 -19.42
N LEU A 430 -14.51 -38.18 -20.66
CA LEU A 430 -15.45 -38.39 -21.77
C LEU A 430 -15.62 -39.86 -22.17
N ALA A 431 -14.78 -40.79 -21.70
CA ALA A 431 -14.99 -42.23 -21.81
C ALA A 431 -15.81 -42.78 -20.64
N ALA A 432 -15.58 -42.31 -19.41
CA ALA A 432 -16.39 -42.62 -18.23
C ALA A 432 -17.83 -42.09 -18.36
N ASP A 433 -17.99 -40.83 -18.78
CA ASP A 433 -19.29 -40.21 -19.09
C ASP A 433 -20.10 -41.06 -20.10
N ARG A 434 -19.43 -41.69 -21.07
CA ARG A 434 -20.06 -42.61 -22.05
C ARG A 434 -20.38 -43.98 -21.45
N ALA A 435 -19.60 -44.46 -20.49
CA ALA A 435 -19.87 -45.72 -19.81
C ALA A 435 -21.11 -45.62 -18.91
N GLU A 436 -21.30 -44.50 -18.20
CA GLU A 436 -22.48 -44.26 -17.37
C GLU A 436 -23.73 -43.89 -18.19
N LYS A 437 -23.62 -42.93 -19.12
CA LYS A 437 -24.75 -42.48 -19.97
C LYS A 437 -25.29 -43.61 -20.88
N ASN A 438 -24.55 -44.71 -21.07
CA ASN A 438 -25.03 -45.92 -21.77
C ASN A 438 -26.13 -46.72 -21.02
N LYS A 439 -26.50 -46.37 -19.78
CA LYS A 439 -27.55 -47.10 -19.02
C LYS A 439 -28.94 -46.44 -18.99
N LYS A 440 -29.10 -45.17 -19.39
CA LYS A 440 -30.42 -44.52 -19.52
C LYS A 440 -30.51 -43.52 -20.68
N ASP A 441 -31.49 -43.78 -21.54
CA ASP A 441 -32.19 -42.89 -22.48
C ASP A 441 -31.45 -42.24 -23.67
N ASN A 442 -32.06 -42.38 -24.85
CA ASN A 442 -31.65 -41.79 -26.12
C ASN A 442 -31.98 -40.28 -26.19
N VAL A 443 -31.35 -39.48 -25.33
CA VAL A 443 -31.43 -38.01 -25.43
C VAL A 443 -30.41 -37.51 -26.49
N LYS A 444 -30.73 -36.38 -27.14
CA LYS A 444 -29.96 -35.84 -28.27
C LYS A 444 -28.48 -35.61 -27.89
N LYS A 445 -27.59 -35.93 -28.84
CA LYS A 445 -26.14 -35.64 -28.75
C LYS A 445 -25.88 -34.13 -28.66
N GLU A 446 -25.81 -33.58 -27.45
CA GLU A 446 -25.25 -32.25 -27.25
C GLU A 446 -23.73 -32.30 -27.48
N ALA A 447 -23.24 -31.47 -28.40
CA ALA A 447 -21.81 -31.45 -28.77
C ALA A 447 -20.92 -30.66 -27.78
N GLY A 448 -21.44 -30.32 -26.59
CA GLY A 448 -20.84 -29.36 -25.67
C GLY A 448 -19.59 -29.84 -24.93
N GLU A 449 -19.59 -31.07 -24.44
CA GLU A 449 -18.61 -31.54 -23.43
C GLU A 449 -17.21 -31.88 -23.99
N LYS A 450 -16.97 -31.71 -25.31
CA LYS A 450 -15.73 -32.12 -26.00
C LYS A 450 -14.49 -31.23 -25.76
N ILE A 451 -14.60 -30.16 -24.97
CA ILE A 451 -13.47 -29.28 -24.67
C ILE A 451 -12.98 -29.48 -23.24
N VAL A 452 -11.66 -29.35 -23.05
CA VAL A 452 -11.03 -29.28 -21.73
C VAL A 452 -11.67 -28.19 -20.88
N ARG A 453 -12.11 -28.53 -19.68
CA ARG A 453 -12.60 -27.60 -18.63
C ARG A 453 -11.54 -26.56 -18.25
N ARG A 454 -11.99 -25.32 -18.01
CA ARG A 454 -11.17 -24.19 -17.56
C ARG A 454 -11.83 -23.53 -16.37
N GLU A 455 -11.01 -23.05 -15.45
CA GLU A 455 -11.46 -22.43 -14.21
C GLU A 455 -10.54 -21.25 -13.87
N LEU A 456 -11.10 -20.21 -13.28
CA LEU A 456 -10.34 -19.09 -12.75
C LEU A 456 -9.51 -19.60 -11.56
N ASN A 457 -8.19 -19.67 -11.74
CA ASN A 457 -7.29 -20.14 -10.70
C ASN A 457 -7.17 -19.08 -9.61
N LYS A 458 -6.68 -17.88 -9.97
CA LYS A 458 -6.52 -16.73 -9.07
C LYS A 458 -6.73 -15.40 -9.80
N VAL A 459 -7.11 -14.37 -9.04
CA VAL A 459 -7.04 -12.97 -9.47
C VAL A 459 -5.96 -12.26 -8.67
N TYR A 460 -5.06 -11.60 -9.37
CA TYR A 460 -3.96 -10.81 -8.83
C TYR A 460 -4.35 -9.32 -8.81
N THR A 461 -4.12 -8.66 -7.68
CA THR A 461 -4.29 -7.20 -7.49
C THR A 461 -3.08 -6.65 -6.73
N ASN A 462 -2.81 -5.34 -6.81
CA ASN A 462 -1.64 -4.74 -6.14
C ASN A 462 -1.68 -4.80 -4.60
N GLY A 463 -2.83 -5.10 -3.98
CA GLY A 463 -2.98 -5.40 -2.56
C GLY A 463 -2.97 -6.89 -2.20
N THR A 464 -2.91 -7.80 -3.19
CA THR A 464 -3.03 -9.27 -2.97
C THR A 464 -1.94 -10.11 -3.64
N LEU A 465 -0.76 -9.52 -3.91
CA LEU A 465 0.36 -10.19 -4.57
C LEU A 465 1.15 -11.14 -3.65
N VAL A 466 0.79 -12.42 -3.68
CA VAL A 466 1.54 -13.50 -3.02
C VAL A 466 2.82 -13.89 -3.78
N ASP A 467 2.84 -13.78 -5.12
CA ASP A 467 3.92 -14.29 -5.97
C ASP A 467 5.09 -13.30 -6.14
N ALA A 468 6.29 -13.71 -5.70
CA ALA A 468 7.50 -12.89 -5.70
C ALA A 468 8.00 -12.42 -7.09
N GLU A 469 7.54 -13.04 -8.19
CA GLU A 469 7.83 -12.59 -9.56
C GLU A 469 6.91 -11.43 -10.02
N LEU A 470 5.87 -11.11 -9.26
CA LEU A 470 4.95 -9.99 -9.49
C LEU A 470 5.22 -8.80 -8.56
N LEU A 471 5.95 -9.01 -7.46
CA LEU A 471 6.30 -7.97 -6.50
C LEU A 471 7.36 -7.02 -7.09
N VAL A 472 6.89 -5.84 -7.52
CA VAL A 472 7.74 -4.73 -8.04
C VAL A 472 8.53 -4.03 -6.92
N ASP A 473 8.19 -4.29 -5.66
CA ASP A 473 8.60 -3.54 -4.47
C ASP A 473 8.80 -4.50 -3.27
N GLU A 474 9.77 -4.19 -2.42
CA GLU A 474 10.10 -4.95 -1.21
C GLU A 474 9.13 -4.67 -0.04
N GLN A 475 8.46 -3.52 -0.03
CA GLN A 475 7.51 -3.14 1.02
C GLN A 475 6.26 -4.03 1.04
N ALA A 476 5.49 -3.93 2.12
CA ALA A 476 4.22 -4.62 2.28
C ALA A 476 3.18 -4.13 1.25
N GLY A 477 2.41 -5.07 0.70
CA GLY A 477 1.34 -4.78 -0.27
C GLY A 477 -0.02 -4.68 0.41
N HIS A 478 -0.18 -3.82 1.41
CA HIS A 478 -1.36 -3.87 2.27
C HIS A 478 -2.68 -3.68 1.51
N CYS A 479 -3.60 -4.63 1.69
CA CYS A 479 -5.03 -4.48 1.42
C CYS A 479 -5.74 -4.16 2.75
N ILE A 480 -6.68 -3.22 2.75
CA ILE A 480 -7.43 -2.81 3.95
C ILE A 480 -8.94 -2.93 3.70
N ALA A 481 -9.64 -3.68 4.56
CA ALA A 481 -11.08 -3.60 4.69
C ALA A 481 -11.45 -2.61 5.81
N ILE A 482 -12.37 -1.69 5.53
CA ILE A 482 -12.83 -0.66 6.48
C ILE A 482 -14.34 -0.72 6.69
N ARG A 483 -14.76 -0.49 7.94
CA ARG A 483 -16.15 -0.39 8.38
C ARG A 483 -16.32 0.82 9.30
N GLU A 484 -17.21 1.75 8.94
CA GLU A 484 -17.62 2.88 9.79
C GLU A 484 -18.98 2.53 10.43
N LEU A 485 -19.08 2.58 11.75
CA LEU A 485 -20.34 2.54 12.49
C LEU A 485 -20.76 3.97 12.87
N ASP A 486 -22.07 4.18 12.90
CA ASP A 486 -22.74 5.45 13.17
C ASP A 486 -22.19 6.64 12.33
N PRO A 487 -22.25 6.58 10.99
CA PRO A 487 -21.66 7.59 10.09
C PRO A 487 -22.34 8.97 10.12
N GLU A 488 -23.46 9.12 10.85
CA GLU A 488 -24.09 10.42 11.16
C GLU A 488 -23.53 11.05 12.47
N SER A 489 -22.66 10.33 13.20
CA SER A 489 -21.99 10.83 14.41
C SER A 489 -20.69 11.56 14.07
N ASP A 490 -20.49 12.73 14.68
CA ASP A 490 -19.20 13.43 14.69
C ASP A 490 -18.08 12.52 15.23
N LYS A 491 -18.40 11.63 16.18
CA LYS A 491 -17.51 10.55 16.63
C LYS A 491 -17.84 9.27 15.88
N GLY A 492 -17.15 8.99 14.79
CA GLY A 492 -17.30 7.74 14.03
C GLY A 492 -16.54 6.61 14.73
N SER A 493 -17.13 5.42 14.79
CA SER A 493 -16.47 4.23 15.32
C SER A 493 -16.00 3.33 14.17
N PHE A 494 -14.72 2.98 14.16
CA PHE A 494 -14.09 2.28 13.05
C PHE A 494 -13.68 0.86 13.42
N GLY A 495 -13.90 -0.04 12.47
CA GLY A 495 -13.28 -1.36 12.43
C GLY A 495 -12.46 -1.48 11.16
N ILE A 496 -11.23 -1.97 11.31
CA ILE A 496 -10.26 -2.07 10.22
C ILE A 496 -9.62 -3.46 10.27
N CYS A 497 -9.55 -4.11 9.11
CA CYS A 497 -8.81 -5.35 8.92
C CYS A 497 -7.78 -5.13 7.80
N VAL A 498 -6.51 -5.19 8.15
CA VAL A 498 -5.34 -4.99 7.28
C VAL A 498 -4.76 -6.36 6.94
N LEU A 499 -4.31 -6.56 5.69
CA LEU A 499 -3.67 -7.79 5.23
C LEU A 499 -2.41 -7.49 4.41
N ASP A 500 -1.24 -8.04 4.77
CA ASP A 500 -0.18 -8.30 3.77
C ASP A 500 -0.33 -9.74 3.27
N SER A 501 -0.92 -9.87 2.09
CA SER A 501 -1.12 -11.15 1.40
C SER A 501 0.15 -11.96 1.14
N ALA A 502 1.33 -11.31 1.14
CA ALA A 502 2.59 -11.97 0.86
C ALA A 502 3.19 -12.67 2.10
N THR A 503 2.79 -12.24 3.31
CA THR A 503 3.09 -12.92 4.59
C THR A 503 1.89 -13.70 5.13
N SER A 504 0.69 -13.43 4.61
CA SER A 504 -0.63 -13.85 5.12
C SER A 504 -0.93 -13.31 6.51
N GLU A 505 -0.36 -12.16 6.87
CA GLU A 505 -0.59 -11.52 8.17
C GLU A 505 -1.83 -10.62 8.15
N PHE A 506 -2.79 -10.92 9.02
CA PHE A 506 -3.92 -10.05 9.30
C PHE A 506 -3.66 -9.20 10.54
N ASN A 507 -3.82 -7.87 10.43
CA ASN A 507 -3.78 -6.94 11.54
C ASN A 507 -5.16 -6.30 11.73
N MET A 508 -5.78 -6.55 12.88
CA MET A 508 -7.11 -6.04 13.24
C MET A 508 -6.99 -4.79 14.14
N SER A 509 -7.85 -3.80 13.89
CA SER A 509 -7.94 -2.57 14.68
C SER A 509 -9.40 -2.18 14.92
N ALA A 510 -9.68 -1.59 16.08
CA ALA A 510 -10.93 -0.88 16.33
C ALA A 510 -10.72 0.35 17.20
N PHE A 511 -11.35 1.46 16.86
CA PHE A 511 -11.27 2.71 17.63
C PHE A 511 -12.44 3.66 17.35
N GLU A 512 -12.84 4.41 18.37
CA GLU A 512 -13.57 5.67 18.16
C GLU A 512 -12.61 6.75 17.66
N ASP A 513 -13.00 7.48 16.61
CA ASP A 513 -12.22 8.56 16.01
C ASP A 513 -12.90 9.93 16.22
N ASP A 514 -12.17 11.00 15.95
CA ASP A 514 -12.67 12.37 16.02
C ASP A 514 -13.38 12.81 14.73
N ALA A 515 -13.98 14.01 14.72
CA ALA A 515 -14.68 14.58 13.57
C ALA A 515 -13.78 14.86 12.35
N CYS A 516 -12.46 14.90 12.55
CA CYS A 516 -11.44 15.10 11.53
C CYS A 516 -10.85 13.77 11.04
N ARG A 517 -11.23 12.65 11.69
CA ARG A 517 -10.81 11.26 11.40
C ARG A 517 -9.30 11.07 11.52
N THR A 518 -8.68 11.70 12.53
CA THR A 518 -7.21 11.75 12.63
C THR A 518 -6.55 10.43 13.04
N LYS A 519 -7.30 9.50 13.66
CA LYS A 519 -6.78 8.15 13.94
C LYS A 519 -6.72 7.31 12.67
N LEU A 520 -7.80 7.34 11.88
CA LEU A 520 -7.85 6.74 10.55
C LEU A 520 -6.75 7.30 9.64
N GLU A 521 -6.54 8.62 9.64
CA GLU A 521 -5.42 9.23 8.89
C GLU A 521 -4.06 8.68 9.32
N THR A 522 -3.81 8.58 10.63
CA THR A 522 -2.55 8.08 11.19
C THR A 522 -2.26 6.65 10.71
N LEU A 523 -3.24 5.75 10.85
CA LEU A 523 -3.12 4.36 10.43
C LEU A 523 -2.90 4.25 8.90
N LEU A 524 -3.63 5.01 8.09
CA LEU A 524 -3.49 4.98 6.62
C LEU A 524 -2.12 5.50 6.14
N ARG A 525 -1.60 6.57 6.75
CA ARG A 525 -0.28 7.13 6.40
C ARG A 525 0.89 6.21 6.82
N GLN A 526 0.75 5.49 7.94
CA GLN A 526 1.73 4.49 8.36
C GLN A 526 1.73 3.26 7.43
N LEU A 527 0.55 2.73 7.08
CA LEU A 527 0.41 1.50 6.30
C LEU A 527 0.58 1.68 4.78
N ARG A 528 0.20 2.83 4.22
CA ARG A 528 0.20 3.13 2.76
C ARG A 528 -0.43 2.00 1.92
N PRO A 529 -1.73 1.69 2.12
CA PRO A 529 -2.36 0.57 1.44
C PRO A 529 -2.39 0.75 -0.09
N LYS A 530 -2.26 -0.38 -0.79
CA LYS A 530 -2.34 -0.47 -2.25
C LYS A 530 -3.75 -0.85 -2.72
N GLU A 531 -4.62 -1.28 -1.79
CA GLU A 531 -6.02 -1.59 -2.05
C GLU A 531 -6.92 -1.34 -0.81
N LEU A 532 -8.14 -0.88 -1.07
CA LEU A 532 -9.19 -0.57 -0.09
C LEU A 532 -10.48 -1.33 -0.44
N VAL A 533 -11.05 -2.03 0.54
CA VAL A 533 -12.35 -2.72 0.49
C VAL A 533 -13.31 -2.04 1.45
N TYR A 534 -14.50 -1.68 0.98
CA TYR A 534 -15.51 -0.98 1.79
C TYR A 534 -16.92 -1.27 1.27
N THR A 535 -17.95 -1.15 2.11
CA THR A 535 -19.35 -1.25 1.67
C THR A 535 -19.80 0.08 1.05
N LYS A 536 -20.39 0.05 -0.14
CA LYS A 536 -21.02 1.22 -0.78
C LYS A 536 -22.03 1.86 0.18
N GLY A 537 -22.05 3.20 0.25
CA GLY A 537 -22.97 3.93 1.13
C GLY A 537 -22.68 3.89 2.64
N ASN A 538 -21.72 3.07 3.12
CA ASN A 538 -21.42 2.98 4.54
C ASN A 538 -20.52 4.13 5.05
N LEU A 539 -19.52 4.54 4.27
CA LEU A 539 -18.54 5.54 4.69
C LEU A 539 -19.15 6.95 4.64
N SER A 540 -18.91 7.74 5.69
CA SER A 540 -19.36 9.12 5.76
C SER A 540 -18.65 10.00 4.71
N VAL A 541 -19.21 11.20 4.45
CA VAL A 541 -18.67 12.13 3.45
C VAL A 541 -17.27 12.64 3.85
N SER A 542 -17.03 12.85 5.14
CA SER A 542 -15.72 13.21 5.72
C SER A 542 -14.72 12.07 5.56
N THR A 543 -15.06 10.83 5.94
CA THR A 543 -14.22 9.64 5.73
C THR A 543 -13.86 9.45 4.26
N THR A 544 -14.86 9.51 3.37
CA THR A 544 -14.66 9.35 1.91
C THR A 544 -13.74 10.45 1.33
N ARG A 545 -13.78 11.66 1.89
CA ARG A 545 -12.89 12.77 1.57
C ARG A 545 -11.46 12.51 2.05
N LEU A 546 -11.28 12.14 3.31
CA LEU A 546 -9.96 11.84 3.87
C LEU A 546 -9.24 10.74 3.07
N LEU A 547 -9.95 9.66 2.76
CA LEU A 547 -9.43 8.56 1.95
C LEU A 547 -8.95 9.03 0.56
N LYS A 548 -9.65 9.97 -0.08
CA LYS A 548 -9.22 10.55 -1.38
C LYS A 548 -8.02 11.51 -1.28
N THR A 549 -7.73 12.05 -0.10
CA THR A 549 -6.57 12.92 0.14
C THR A 549 -5.33 12.13 0.59
N VAL A 550 -5.53 11.07 1.39
CA VAL A 550 -4.45 10.31 2.04
C VAL A 550 -3.98 9.11 1.21
N LEU A 551 -4.87 8.47 0.45
CA LEU A 551 -4.51 7.29 -0.33
C LEU A 551 -3.78 7.68 -1.63
N PRO A 552 -2.74 6.91 -2.04
CA PRO A 552 -2.09 7.10 -3.33
C PRO A 552 -3.10 7.00 -4.49
N GLY A 553 -2.92 7.78 -5.54
CA GLY A 553 -3.78 7.72 -6.75
C GLY A 553 -3.73 6.38 -7.50
N SER A 554 -2.79 5.49 -7.15
CA SER A 554 -2.69 4.10 -7.63
C SER A 554 -3.34 3.07 -6.70
N CYS A 555 -3.96 3.49 -5.59
CA CYS A 555 -4.67 2.60 -4.68
C CYS A 555 -5.98 2.12 -5.33
N LEU A 556 -6.23 0.81 -5.32
CA LEU A 556 -7.46 0.23 -5.85
C LEU A 556 -8.60 0.39 -4.83
N TRP A 557 -9.79 0.76 -5.30
CA TRP A 557 -11.00 0.92 -4.45
C TRP A 557 -12.06 -0.10 -4.88
N THR A 558 -12.29 -1.12 -4.06
CA THR A 558 -13.32 -2.15 -4.28
C THR A 558 -14.52 -1.92 -3.35
N GLY A 559 -15.57 -1.31 -3.90
CA GLY A 559 -16.83 -1.05 -3.20
C GLY A 559 -17.81 -2.22 -3.28
N LEU A 560 -18.03 -2.92 -2.16
CA LEU A 560 -19.00 -4.01 -1.99
C LEU A 560 -20.45 -3.48 -1.99
N ARG A 561 -21.40 -4.25 -2.49
CA ARG A 561 -22.85 -3.93 -2.38
C ARG A 561 -23.42 -4.39 -1.02
N ASP A 562 -24.60 -3.94 -0.64
CA ASP A 562 -25.25 -4.33 0.64
C ASP A 562 -25.58 -5.83 0.75
N VAL A 563 -25.58 -6.54 -0.38
CA VAL A 563 -25.76 -8.01 -0.48
C VAL A 563 -24.41 -8.76 -0.58
N GLU A 564 -23.30 -8.09 -0.28
CA GLU A 564 -21.92 -8.58 -0.39
C GLU A 564 -21.11 -8.20 0.86
N GLY A 565 -20.03 -8.94 1.10
CA GLY A 565 -19.40 -8.93 2.42
C GLY A 565 -20.14 -9.86 3.38
N PHE A 566 -19.92 -9.66 4.68
CA PHE A 566 -20.58 -10.41 5.75
C PHE A 566 -20.95 -9.45 6.89
N GLY A 567 -22.20 -9.50 7.36
CA GLY A 567 -22.60 -8.86 8.60
C GLY A 567 -22.01 -9.59 9.81
N PHE A 568 -22.15 -9.00 11.01
CA PHE A 568 -21.56 -9.56 12.23
C PHE A 568 -21.90 -11.05 12.47
N ASN A 569 -23.16 -11.43 12.26
CA ASN A 569 -23.62 -12.80 12.43
C ASN A 569 -23.06 -13.73 11.35
N ASP A 570 -23.12 -13.31 10.08
CA ASP A 570 -22.62 -14.11 8.95
C ASP A 570 -21.11 -14.34 9.05
N ALA A 571 -20.37 -13.31 9.49
CA ALA A 571 -18.94 -13.39 9.77
C ALA A 571 -18.63 -14.32 10.96
N MET A 572 -19.46 -14.34 12.00
CA MET A 572 -19.32 -15.25 13.15
C MET A 572 -19.59 -16.71 12.75
N GLU A 573 -20.65 -16.99 11.98
CA GLU A 573 -20.92 -18.32 11.43
C GLU A 573 -19.79 -18.79 10.51
N GLU A 574 -19.26 -17.88 9.68
CA GLU A 574 -18.12 -18.18 8.81
C GLU A 574 -16.82 -18.45 9.59
N LEU A 575 -16.54 -17.70 10.65
CA LEU A 575 -15.38 -17.93 11.53
C LEU A 575 -15.49 -19.29 12.24
N LYS A 576 -16.67 -19.65 12.77
CA LYS A 576 -16.92 -20.99 13.33
C LYS A 576 -16.81 -22.11 12.29
N ARG A 577 -17.06 -21.82 11.01
CA ARG A 577 -16.90 -22.79 9.90
C ARG A 577 -15.45 -22.94 9.43
N LEU A 578 -14.68 -21.86 9.42
CA LEU A 578 -13.25 -21.85 9.06
C LEU A 578 -12.39 -22.44 10.19
N TYR A 579 -12.78 -22.18 11.43
CA TYR A 579 -12.08 -22.60 12.64
C TYR A 579 -13.07 -23.30 13.58
N PRO A 580 -13.42 -24.57 13.30
CA PRO A 580 -14.22 -25.37 14.22
C PRO A 580 -13.49 -25.54 15.56
N ASP A 581 -14.26 -25.73 16.61
CA ASP A 581 -13.76 -26.08 17.94
C ASP A 581 -13.18 -27.50 17.95
N ASP A 582 -12.14 -27.72 18.77
CA ASP A 582 -11.60 -29.07 19.02
C ASP A 582 -12.60 -29.87 19.88
N ASP A 583 -12.74 -31.18 19.64
CA ASP A 583 -13.76 -32.03 20.28
C ASP A 583 -13.69 -32.08 21.83
N ASP A 584 -12.54 -31.74 22.42
CA ASP A 584 -12.29 -31.69 23.87
C ASP A 584 -12.47 -30.28 24.50
N ALA A 585 -12.90 -29.27 23.73
CA ALA A 585 -12.95 -27.88 24.18
C ALA A 585 -14.10 -27.56 25.15
N MET A 586 -13.78 -26.85 26.24
CA MET A 586 -14.74 -26.38 27.26
C MET A 586 -15.44 -25.04 26.90
N GLU A 587 -14.99 -24.34 25.86
CA GLU A 587 -15.47 -23.00 25.47
C GLU A 587 -15.84 -22.96 23.99
N GLU A 588 -17.03 -22.45 23.64
CA GLU A 588 -17.39 -22.19 22.23
C GLU A 588 -16.46 -21.14 21.61
N GLY A 589 -15.92 -21.41 20.42
CA GLY A 589 -14.97 -20.53 19.74
C GLY A 589 -13.52 -20.67 20.21
N SER A 590 -13.20 -21.71 20.97
CA SER A 590 -11.83 -22.19 21.24
C SER A 590 -10.95 -22.31 19.99
N GLY A 591 -11.51 -22.75 18.85
CA GLY A 591 -10.77 -22.95 17.60
C GLY A 591 -10.39 -21.64 16.89
N ILE A 592 -11.11 -20.55 17.20
CA ILE A 592 -10.93 -19.21 16.63
C ILE A 592 -9.65 -18.58 17.23
N PRO A 593 -8.72 -18.06 16.40
CA PRO A 593 -7.50 -17.40 16.84
C PRO A 593 -7.71 -16.31 17.92
N GLU A 594 -6.81 -16.26 18.90
CA GLU A 594 -6.88 -15.41 20.10
C GLU A 594 -7.09 -13.93 19.78
N ALA A 595 -6.33 -13.39 18.81
CA ALA A 595 -6.47 -12.01 18.35
C ALA A 595 -7.86 -11.68 17.78
N ILE A 596 -8.53 -12.64 17.13
CA ILE A 596 -9.92 -12.47 16.70
C ILE A 596 -10.84 -12.50 17.92
N ARG A 597 -10.57 -13.40 18.88
CA ARG A 597 -11.37 -13.62 20.10
C ARG A 597 -11.46 -12.36 20.98
N GLU A 598 -10.32 -11.69 21.24
CA GLU A 598 -10.29 -10.39 21.95
C GLU A 598 -11.12 -9.33 21.20
N MET A 599 -11.02 -9.31 19.87
CA MET A 599 -11.70 -8.36 19.00
C MET A 599 -13.19 -8.66 18.74
N LEU A 600 -13.75 -9.80 19.19
CA LEU A 600 -15.18 -10.12 19.02
C LEU A 600 -16.11 -9.12 19.73
N THR A 601 -15.59 -8.40 20.73
CA THR A 601 -16.27 -7.28 21.40
C THR A 601 -16.54 -6.11 20.44
N SER A 602 -15.71 -5.92 19.41
CA SER A 602 -15.85 -4.87 18.41
C SER A 602 -16.58 -5.38 17.17
N ARG A 603 -17.88 -5.09 17.11
CA ARG A 603 -18.72 -5.38 15.93
C ARG A 603 -18.10 -4.88 14.62
N ALA A 604 -17.50 -3.69 14.64
CA ALA A 604 -16.94 -3.07 13.45
C ALA A 604 -15.75 -3.86 12.89
N ALA A 605 -14.86 -4.35 13.75
CA ALA A 605 -13.68 -5.12 13.32
C ALA A 605 -14.06 -6.51 12.79
N VAL A 606 -15.05 -7.16 13.38
CA VAL A 606 -15.58 -8.44 12.88
C VAL A 606 -16.27 -8.26 11.51
N GLU A 607 -17.06 -7.21 11.30
CA GLU A 607 -17.64 -6.90 9.98
C GLU A 607 -16.57 -6.50 8.94
N ALA A 608 -15.51 -5.78 9.34
CA ALA A 608 -14.37 -5.50 8.46
C ALA A 608 -13.60 -6.78 8.06
N LEU A 609 -13.36 -7.69 9.00
CA LEU A 609 -12.77 -9.01 8.71
C LEU A 609 -13.68 -9.85 7.82
N GLY A 610 -15.00 -9.85 8.05
CA GLY A 610 -15.98 -10.51 7.20
C GLY A 610 -15.92 -10.01 5.75
N ASN A 611 -15.88 -8.69 5.55
CA ASN A 611 -15.70 -8.07 4.24
C ASN A 611 -14.37 -8.49 3.57
N MET A 612 -13.28 -8.63 4.33
CA MET A 612 -12.01 -9.14 3.81
C MET A 612 -12.12 -10.61 3.37
N ILE A 613 -12.68 -11.50 4.20
CA ILE A 613 -12.87 -12.93 3.88
C ILE A 613 -13.72 -13.10 2.62
N TRP A 614 -14.80 -12.32 2.49
CA TRP A 614 -15.63 -12.29 1.28
C TRP A 614 -14.82 -11.87 0.05
N TYR A 615 -13.96 -10.87 0.18
CA TYR A 615 -13.16 -10.39 -0.96
C TYR A 615 -12.07 -11.38 -1.39
N LEU A 616 -11.37 -12.02 -0.45
CA LEU A 616 -10.36 -13.04 -0.75
C LEU A 616 -10.96 -14.26 -1.51
N ARG A 617 -12.25 -14.55 -1.32
CA ARG A 617 -12.99 -15.57 -2.07
C ARG A 617 -13.21 -15.17 -3.52
N GLN A 618 -13.60 -13.93 -3.77
CA GLN A 618 -13.75 -13.42 -5.14
C GLN A 618 -12.43 -13.40 -5.93
N LEU A 619 -11.28 -13.48 -5.23
CA LEU A 619 -9.95 -13.59 -5.81
C LEU A 619 -9.40 -15.04 -5.88
N ASN A 620 -10.11 -16.03 -5.31
CA ASN A 620 -9.67 -17.43 -5.12
C ASN A 620 -8.35 -17.58 -4.33
N ILE A 621 -8.15 -16.79 -3.27
CA ILE A 621 -6.97 -16.86 -2.38
C ILE A 621 -7.31 -17.03 -0.90
N ASP A 622 -8.60 -17.10 -0.53
CA ASP A 622 -9.05 -17.20 0.87
C ASP A 622 -8.46 -18.41 1.59
N LYS A 623 -8.53 -19.59 0.97
CA LYS A 623 -8.05 -20.86 1.57
C LYS A 623 -6.57 -20.81 1.92
N ASP A 624 -5.74 -20.31 1.01
CA ASP A 624 -4.28 -20.29 1.14
C ASP A 624 -3.79 -19.30 2.23
N ILE A 625 -4.57 -18.25 2.48
CA ILE A 625 -4.22 -17.16 3.40
C ILE A 625 -4.83 -17.41 4.80
N LEU A 626 -6.10 -17.82 4.87
CA LEU A 626 -6.81 -18.03 6.15
C LEU A 626 -6.31 -19.29 6.89
N SER A 627 -5.85 -20.32 6.18
CA SER A 627 -5.31 -21.53 6.82
C SER A 627 -4.01 -21.28 7.62
N MET A 628 -3.33 -20.14 7.40
CA MET A 628 -2.14 -19.76 8.18
C MET A 628 -2.43 -19.32 9.62
N LYS A 629 -3.69 -19.02 9.97
CA LYS A 629 -4.13 -18.54 11.30
C LYS A 629 -3.33 -17.33 11.86
N ASN A 630 -2.62 -16.58 11.02
CA ASN A 630 -1.75 -15.47 11.42
C ASN A 630 -2.55 -14.16 11.61
N PHE A 631 -3.19 -14.01 12.77
CA PHE A 631 -3.99 -12.85 13.16
C PHE A 631 -3.35 -12.13 14.34
N ASN A 632 -3.16 -10.82 14.19
CA ASN A 632 -2.57 -9.90 15.15
C ASN A 632 -3.53 -8.72 15.42
N ILE A 633 -3.37 -8.04 16.56
CA ILE A 633 -4.06 -6.79 16.89
C ILE A 633 -3.07 -5.64 16.74
N TYR A 634 -3.43 -4.63 15.95
CA TYR A 634 -2.61 -3.46 15.69
C TYR A 634 -3.35 -2.18 16.08
N ASP A 635 -2.84 -1.49 17.09
CA ASP A 635 -3.25 -0.14 17.46
C ASP A 635 -1.99 0.75 17.55
N PRO A 636 -1.65 1.50 16.48
CA PRO A 636 -0.47 2.37 16.48
C PRO A 636 -0.62 3.61 17.38
N MET A 637 -1.78 3.78 18.03
CA MET A 637 -2.10 4.90 18.90
C MET A 637 -2.30 4.48 20.37
N LYS A 638 -1.97 3.22 20.70
CA LYS A 638 -2.07 2.63 22.04
C LYS A 638 -1.06 3.29 23.01
N ARG A 639 -1.48 4.43 23.57
CA ARG A 639 -0.70 5.26 24.53
C ARG A 639 -0.09 4.38 25.61
N GLY A 640 1.24 4.23 25.56
CA GLY A 640 1.99 3.42 26.52
C GLY A 640 3.13 2.62 25.90
N GLN A 641 2.94 2.10 24.68
CA GLN A 641 3.86 1.13 24.06
C GLN A 641 5.06 1.77 23.35
N GLY A 642 4.90 2.97 22.78
CA GLY A 642 5.97 3.68 22.07
C GLY A 642 5.74 5.19 22.05
N LEU A 643 6.60 5.90 21.30
CA LEU A 643 6.44 7.30 20.93
C LEU A 643 5.33 7.41 19.87
N VAL A 644 4.25 8.14 20.16
CA VAL A 644 3.16 8.34 19.21
C VAL A 644 3.57 9.38 18.15
N LEU A 645 3.58 8.94 16.89
CA LEU A 645 3.78 9.80 15.71
C LEU A 645 2.49 9.79 14.88
N ASP A 646 1.74 10.89 14.95
CA ASP A 646 0.45 11.00 14.27
C ASP A 646 0.60 11.25 12.76
N GLY A 647 -0.49 11.06 12.01
CA GLY A 647 -0.48 11.13 10.54
C GLY A 647 0.05 12.46 9.99
N GLN A 648 -0.28 13.57 10.64
CA GLN A 648 0.23 14.90 10.26
C GLN A 648 1.73 15.01 10.58
N THR A 649 2.18 14.56 11.75
CA THR A 649 3.60 14.59 12.15
C THR A 649 4.48 13.72 11.27
N LEU A 650 4.02 12.53 10.86
CA LEU A 650 4.74 11.69 9.89
C LEU A 650 4.96 12.37 8.53
N ALA A 651 4.10 13.32 8.16
CA ALA A 651 4.23 14.14 6.95
C ALA A 651 5.05 15.41 7.19
N HIS A 652 4.73 16.22 8.22
CA HIS A 652 5.42 17.46 8.55
C HIS A 652 6.92 17.26 8.86
N VAL A 653 7.30 16.11 9.41
CA VAL A 653 8.69 15.72 9.74
C VAL A 653 9.32 14.85 8.63
N GLU A 654 8.59 14.55 7.55
CA GLU A 654 9.03 13.80 6.37
C GLU A 654 9.65 12.42 6.74
N VAL A 655 9.00 11.74 7.70
CA VAL A 655 9.53 10.49 8.31
C VAL A 655 9.55 9.35 7.30
N LEU A 656 8.46 9.17 6.55
CA LEU A 656 8.27 8.06 5.62
C LEU A 656 8.47 8.50 4.17
N GLN A 657 7.94 9.68 3.83
CA GLN A 657 7.95 10.26 2.49
C GLN A 657 8.22 11.77 2.57
N ASN A 658 8.71 12.34 1.46
CA ASN A 658 8.79 13.79 1.27
C ASN A 658 7.46 14.35 0.72
N ASN A 659 7.36 15.68 0.60
CA ASN A 659 6.12 16.36 0.16
C ASN A 659 5.74 16.10 -1.32
N GLU A 660 6.65 15.52 -2.12
CA GLU A 660 6.39 15.14 -3.52
C GLU A 660 5.83 13.71 -3.64
N GLY A 661 5.67 13.00 -2.52
CA GLY A 661 5.26 11.59 -2.51
C GLY A 661 6.39 10.62 -2.91
N SER A 662 7.64 11.07 -2.87
CA SER A 662 8.84 10.23 -3.00
C SER A 662 9.37 9.79 -1.63
N GLU A 663 10.27 8.80 -1.61
CA GLU A 663 11.04 8.43 -0.41
C GLU A 663 12.42 9.11 -0.40
N GLU A 664 12.78 9.86 -1.44
CA GLU A 664 14.06 10.56 -1.50
C GLU A 664 14.13 11.73 -0.52
N GLY A 665 15.05 11.62 0.45
CA GLY A 665 15.23 12.57 1.54
C GLY A 665 14.43 12.28 2.80
N SER A 666 13.54 11.27 2.80
CA SER A 666 12.79 10.90 4.01
C SER A 666 13.67 10.21 5.05
N LEU A 667 13.27 10.30 6.33
CA LEU A 667 14.03 9.69 7.43
C LEU A 667 14.18 8.17 7.25
N LEU A 668 13.15 7.50 6.75
CA LEU A 668 13.16 6.08 6.37
C LEU A 668 14.27 5.76 5.35
N LYS A 669 14.49 6.62 4.35
CA LYS A 669 15.51 6.40 3.33
C LYS A 669 16.94 6.66 3.82
N ILE A 670 17.10 7.51 4.82
CA ILE A 670 18.40 7.88 5.41
C ILE A 670 18.87 6.82 6.41
N LEU A 671 17.96 6.34 7.26
CA LEU A 671 18.24 5.37 8.32
C LEU A 671 18.02 3.90 7.92
N GLY A 672 17.22 3.66 6.87
CA GLY A 672 16.89 2.32 6.35
C GLY A 672 18.02 1.70 5.54
N ARG A 673 18.95 1.04 6.23
CA ARG A 673 20.17 0.40 5.71
C ARG A 673 20.18 -1.14 5.86
N CYS A 674 19.07 -1.72 6.29
CA CYS A 674 18.83 -3.17 6.36
C CYS A 674 19.13 -3.86 5.02
N ILE A 675 19.77 -5.02 5.07
CA ILE A 675 20.16 -5.80 3.89
C ILE A 675 18.98 -6.66 3.39
N THR A 676 18.18 -7.21 4.31
CA THR A 676 17.10 -8.17 4.02
C THR A 676 15.75 -7.49 3.83
N PRO A 677 14.84 -8.04 2.98
CA PRO A 677 13.50 -7.48 2.79
C PRO A 677 12.66 -7.47 4.07
N PHE A 678 12.72 -8.54 4.87
CA PHE A 678 12.02 -8.64 6.16
C PHE A 678 12.62 -7.70 7.22
N GLY A 679 13.95 -7.52 7.26
CA GLY A 679 14.60 -6.47 8.06
C GLY A 679 14.12 -5.06 7.67
N LYS A 680 14.04 -4.74 6.37
CA LYS A 680 13.48 -3.45 5.89
C LYS A 680 12.02 -3.24 6.32
N ARG A 681 11.18 -4.29 6.30
CA ARG A 681 9.79 -4.22 6.79
C ARG A 681 9.74 -3.96 8.30
N LEU A 682 10.52 -4.69 9.09
CA LEU A 682 10.60 -4.49 10.55
C LEU A 682 11.16 -3.10 10.92
N PHE A 683 12.15 -2.62 10.19
CA PHE A 683 12.74 -1.28 10.40
C PHE A 683 11.71 -0.16 10.19
N ARG A 684 10.82 -0.31 9.19
CA ARG A 684 9.70 0.62 8.99
C ARG A 684 8.77 0.65 10.20
N ILE A 685 8.48 -0.49 10.82
CA ILE A 685 7.67 -0.58 12.04
C ILE A 685 8.37 0.12 13.20
N TRP A 686 9.67 -0.14 13.42
CA TRP A 686 10.47 0.53 14.46
C TRP A 686 10.53 2.06 14.28
N LEU A 687 10.52 2.56 13.05
CA LEU A 687 10.53 3.99 12.75
C LEU A 687 9.15 4.65 12.92
N CYS A 688 8.05 3.95 12.59
CA CYS A 688 6.69 4.41 12.86
C CYS A 688 6.35 4.43 14.36
N MET A 689 6.95 3.53 15.14
CA MET A 689 6.74 3.42 16.59
C MET A 689 8.10 3.29 17.34
N PRO A 690 8.83 4.41 17.53
CA PRO A 690 10.03 4.43 18.37
C PRO A 690 9.70 4.04 19.83
N LEU A 691 10.70 3.64 20.60
CA LEU A 691 10.50 3.16 21.97
C LEU A 691 10.20 4.30 22.95
N ARG A 692 9.61 3.96 24.09
CA ARG A 692 9.32 4.89 25.20
C ARG A 692 9.98 4.48 26.53
N GLU A 693 10.34 3.21 26.67
CA GLU A 693 10.94 2.66 27.90
C GLU A 693 12.47 2.85 27.90
N VAL A 694 13.01 3.46 28.96
CA VAL A 694 14.44 3.83 29.05
C VAL A 694 15.36 2.62 29.00
N SER A 695 14.98 1.53 29.66
CA SER A 695 15.63 0.21 29.63
C SER A 695 15.81 -0.30 28.19
N ALA A 696 14.72 -0.38 27.43
CA ALA A 696 14.71 -0.90 26.06
C ALA A 696 15.41 0.03 25.05
N ILE A 697 15.37 1.35 25.27
CA ILE A 697 16.15 2.31 24.48
C ILE A 697 17.64 2.12 24.75
N ASN A 698 18.05 2.00 26.02
CA ASN A 698 19.45 1.76 26.38
C ASN A 698 19.95 0.40 25.86
N ALA A 699 19.16 -0.67 25.96
CA ALA A 699 19.51 -1.98 25.38
C ALA A 699 19.78 -1.90 23.87
N ARG A 700 18.97 -1.14 23.11
CA ARG A 700 19.26 -0.87 21.70
C ARG A 700 20.54 -0.05 21.50
N LEU A 701 20.77 0.98 22.32
CA LEU A 701 21.99 1.79 22.25
C LEU A 701 23.25 1.00 22.62
N ASP A 702 23.16 0.05 23.55
CA ASP A 702 24.26 -0.85 23.94
C ASP A 702 24.57 -1.84 22.81
N ALA A 703 23.56 -2.47 22.22
CA ALA A 703 23.72 -3.28 21.02
C ALA A 703 24.32 -2.47 19.85
N VAL A 704 23.84 -1.25 19.61
CA VAL A 704 24.38 -0.36 18.56
C VAL A 704 25.84 0.04 18.86
N GLN A 705 26.22 0.25 20.11
CA GLN A 705 27.60 0.54 20.50
C GLN A 705 28.52 -0.68 20.28
N ASP A 706 28.12 -1.87 20.73
CA ASP A 706 28.90 -3.10 20.48
C ASP A 706 29.12 -3.33 18.96
N LEU A 707 28.14 -3.04 18.11
CA LEU A 707 28.27 -3.14 16.64
C LEU A 707 29.23 -2.09 16.05
N ILE A 708 29.32 -0.90 16.64
CA ILE A 708 30.25 0.16 16.23
C ILE A 708 31.68 -0.19 16.66
N ASP A 709 31.84 -0.72 17.87
CA ASP A 709 33.15 -1.06 18.44
C ASP A 709 33.77 -2.31 17.80
N HIS A 710 32.96 -3.18 17.18
CA HIS A 710 33.40 -4.43 16.53
C HIS A 710 33.14 -4.46 15.00
N PRO A 711 33.78 -3.61 14.18
CA PRO A 711 33.50 -3.47 12.75
C PRO A 711 33.82 -4.71 11.89
N THR A 712 34.55 -5.69 12.43
CA THR A 712 34.73 -7.01 11.80
C THR A 712 33.39 -7.77 11.71
N PHE A 713 32.57 -7.70 12.75
CA PHE A 713 31.28 -8.39 12.86
C PHE A 713 30.29 -7.95 11.77
N GLU A 714 30.37 -6.69 11.30
CA GLU A 714 29.59 -6.20 10.17
C GLU A 714 29.90 -6.97 8.87
N ASN A 715 31.16 -7.35 8.65
CA ASN A 715 31.57 -8.08 7.46
C ASN A 715 31.05 -9.52 7.47
N ASP A 716 31.05 -10.17 8.64
CA ASP A 716 30.53 -11.53 8.79
C ASP A 716 29.01 -11.57 8.65
N PHE A 717 28.29 -10.64 9.30
CA PHE A 717 26.85 -10.48 9.10
C PHE A 717 26.51 -10.13 7.65
N THR A 718 27.25 -9.22 7.01
CA THR A 718 27.00 -8.83 5.61
C THR A 718 27.25 -10.01 4.65
N GLN A 719 28.26 -10.85 4.89
CA GLN A 719 28.46 -12.10 4.15
C GLN A 719 27.33 -13.10 4.39
N LEU A 720 26.78 -13.17 5.60
CA LEU A 720 25.65 -14.04 5.95
C LEU A 720 24.32 -13.57 5.32
N ALA A 721 23.99 -12.28 5.43
CA ALA A 721 22.79 -11.70 4.85
C ALA A 721 22.78 -11.72 3.30
N LYS A 722 23.94 -11.52 2.67
CA LYS A 722 24.05 -11.47 1.20
C LYS A 722 23.63 -12.79 0.56
N GLY A 723 22.65 -12.70 -0.34
CA GLY A 723 22.11 -13.81 -1.12
C GLY A 723 20.90 -14.55 -0.51
N LEU A 724 20.55 -14.25 0.75
CA LEU A 724 19.30 -14.74 1.35
C LEU A 724 18.10 -14.26 0.51
N PRO A 725 17.08 -15.10 0.28
CA PRO A 725 15.82 -14.67 -0.29
C PRO A 725 14.94 -13.98 0.77
N ASP A 726 13.78 -13.47 0.36
CA ASP A 726 12.74 -13.01 1.29
C ASP A 726 12.06 -14.21 1.99
N LEU A 727 12.74 -14.78 2.98
CA LEU A 727 12.37 -16.04 3.64
C LEU A 727 10.96 -16.02 4.21
N GLU A 728 10.56 -14.91 4.84
CA GLU A 728 9.22 -14.67 5.37
C GLU A 728 8.14 -14.95 4.31
N ARG A 729 8.26 -14.30 3.14
CA ARG A 729 7.34 -14.49 2.00
C ARG A 729 7.52 -15.83 1.26
N ILE A 730 8.59 -16.60 1.51
CA ILE A 730 8.67 -17.98 0.97
C ILE A 730 8.02 -18.99 1.93
N VAL A 731 8.12 -18.81 3.26
CA VAL A 731 7.44 -19.68 4.24
C VAL A 731 5.93 -19.66 4.00
N SER A 732 5.31 -18.48 3.88
CA SER A 732 3.87 -18.36 3.55
C SER A 732 3.51 -19.02 2.20
N ARG A 733 4.40 -18.95 1.19
CA ARG A 733 4.22 -19.66 -0.09
C ARG A 733 4.41 -21.19 -0.02
N ILE A 734 5.11 -21.70 1.00
CA ILE A 734 5.24 -23.15 1.24
C ILE A 734 3.96 -23.67 1.89
N HIS A 735 3.42 -22.96 2.89
CA HIS A 735 2.10 -23.24 3.47
C HIS A 735 0.99 -23.28 2.41
N ALA A 736 0.90 -22.21 1.59
CA ALA A 736 -0.01 -22.11 0.44
C ALA A 736 0.30 -23.08 -0.72
N LYS A 737 1.26 -24.00 -0.54
CA LYS A 737 1.70 -25.05 -1.48
C LYS A 737 2.17 -24.60 -2.89
N ASN A 738 2.19 -23.29 -3.13
CA ASN A 738 2.55 -22.64 -4.40
C ASN A 738 4.07 -22.47 -4.61
N CYS A 739 4.90 -22.75 -3.60
CA CYS A 739 6.36 -22.62 -3.71
C CYS A 739 6.97 -23.51 -4.83
N LYS A 740 7.91 -22.95 -5.61
CA LYS A 740 8.65 -23.65 -6.67
C LYS A 740 9.74 -24.55 -6.04
N VAL A 741 10.08 -25.68 -6.68
CA VAL A 741 11.10 -26.61 -6.16
C VAL A 741 12.46 -25.92 -5.92
N LYS A 742 12.89 -25.09 -6.87
CA LYS A 742 14.12 -24.29 -6.78
C LYS A 742 14.08 -23.25 -5.64
N ASP A 743 12.92 -22.64 -5.38
CA ASP A 743 12.71 -21.74 -4.23
C ASP A 743 12.83 -22.50 -2.91
N PHE A 744 12.17 -23.66 -2.78
CA PHE A 744 12.20 -24.50 -1.57
C PHE A 744 13.61 -24.99 -1.22
N LEU A 745 14.37 -25.45 -2.20
CA LEU A 745 15.78 -25.84 -2.03
C LEU A 745 16.66 -24.63 -1.63
N LYS A 746 16.35 -23.43 -2.16
CA LYS A 746 17.00 -22.18 -1.72
C LYS A 746 16.64 -21.84 -0.27
N VAL A 747 15.40 -22.08 0.17
CA VAL A 747 14.98 -21.87 1.57
C VAL A 747 15.74 -22.80 2.51
N LEU A 748 15.78 -24.11 2.24
CA LEU A 748 16.50 -25.07 3.09
C LEU A 748 18.02 -24.77 3.18
N SER A 749 18.65 -24.41 2.05
CA SER A 749 20.06 -23.99 2.05
C SER A 749 20.28 -22.64 2.76
N SER A 750 19.31 -21.72 2.71
CA SER A 750 19.35 -20.45 3.44
C SER A 750 19.17 -20.63 4.94
N PHE A 751 18.25 -21.48 5.41
CA PHE A 751 18.11 -21.80 6.84
C PHE A 751 19.33 -22.55 7.38
N ARG A 752 19.98 -23.42 6.58
CA ARG A 752 21.28 -23.99 6.96
C ARG A 752 22.35 -22.90 7.10
N LYS A 753 22.41 -21.94 6.16
CA LYS A 753 23.33 -20.79 6.22
C LYS A 753 23.08 -19.96 7.49
N LEU A 754 21.81 -19.68 7.81
CA LEU A 754 21.40 -18.98 9.03
C LEU A 754 21.76 -19.74 10.31
N ASN A 755 21.48 -21.04 10.42
CA ASN A 755 21.85 -21.83 11.61
C ASN A 755 23.35 -21.77 11.89
N ASN A 756 24.17 -22.06 10.86
CA ASN A 756 25.62 -22.00 10.99
C ASN A 756 26.12 -20.56 11.23
N GLY A 757 25.39 -19.56 10.71
CA GLY A 757 25.64 -18.15 10.93
C GLY A 757 25.34 -17.69 12.35
N PHE A 758 24.24 -18.15 12.97
CA PHE A 758 23.95 -17.90 14.38
C PHE A 758 24.98 -18.57 15.29
N GLU A 759 25.38 -19.81 15.00
CA GLU A 759 26.47 -20.50 15.70
C GLU A 759 27.77 -19.65 15.66
N ALA A 760 28.22 -19.24 14.47
CA ALA A 760 29.44 -18.44 14.32
C ALA A 760 29.34 -16.99 14.85
N LEU A 761 28.22 -16.30 14.66
CA LEU A 761 28.03 -14.95 15.20
C LEU A 761 27.94 -14.97 16.73
N SER A 762 27.42 -16.03 17.35
CA SER A 762 27.40 -16.15 18.81
C SER A 762 28.81 -16.34 19.39
N GLU A 763 29.69 -17.10 18.71
CA GLU A 763 31.09 -17.26 19.13
C GLU A 763 31.87 -15.94 19.10
N VAL A 764 31.57 -15.05 18.14
CA VAL A 764 32.17 -13.69 18.09
C VAL A 764 31.51 -12.75 19.10
N ALA A 765 30.17 -12.76 19.21
CA ALA A 765 29.44 -11.87 20.11
C ALA A 765 29.70 -12.15 21.60
N ASP A 766 30.16 -13.35 21.98
CA ASP A 766 30.61 -13.64 23.34
C ASP A 766 31.85 -12.83 23.79
N SER A 767 32.45 -12.03 22.90
CA SER A 767 33.47 -11.02 23.23
C SER A 767 32.94 -9.61 23.52
N PHE A 768 31.63 -9.37 23.33
CA PHE A 768 31.00 -8.04 23.45
C PHE A 768 30.78 -7.60 24.90
N ASN A 769 30.57 -6.29 25.10
CA ASN A 769 30.40 -5.72 26.43
C ASN A 769 28.94 -5.83 26.93
N SER A 770 27.95 -5.65 26.04
CA SER A 770 26.54 -5.84 26.40
C SER A 770 26.13 -7.31 26.29
N LYS A 771 25.01 -7.65 26.93
CA LYS A 771 24.38 -8.98 26.83
C LYS A 771 23.28 -9.03 25.76
N GLU A 772 23.03 -7.93 25.06
CA GLU A 772 21.85 -7.77 24.20
C GLU A 772 21.99 -8.57 22.90
N ILE A 773 23.11 -8.43 22.19
CA ILE A 773 23.37 -9.22 20.98
C ILE A 773 23.62 -10.71 21.31
N PRO A 774 24.43 -11.08 22.33
CA PRO A 774 24.53 -12.47 22.78
C PRO A 774 23.17 -13.05 23.21
N GLY A 775 22.33 -12.27 23.90
CA GLY A 775 20.98 -12.68 24.30
C GLY A 775 20.05 -12.93 23.11
N LEU A 776 20.03 -11.99 22.15
CA LEU A 776 19.28 -12.11 20.90
C LEU A 776 19.73 -13.34 20.10
N LEU A 777 21.04 -13.56 19.93
CA LEU A 777 21.59 -14.72 19.22
C LEU A 777 21.29 -16.04 19.94
N ARG A 778 21.34 -16.06 21.27
CA ARG A 778 20.94 -17.24 22.09
C ARG A 778 19.43 -17.50 22.09
N SER A 779 18.61 -16.53 21.70
CA SER A 779 17.17 -16.73 21.48
C SER A 779 16.85 -17.41 20.13
N ALA A 780 17.82 -17.44 19.19
CA ALA A 780 17.64 -18.07 17.89
C ALA A 780 17.43 -19.59 18.05
N PRO A 781 16.38 -20.18 17.47
CA PRO A 781 16.13 -21.62 17.58
C PRO A 781 17.13 -22.43 16.75
N ASN A 782 17.54 -23.59 17.28
CA ASN A 782 18.43 -24.50 16.57
C ASN A 782 17.67 -25.26 15.47
N LEU A 783 17.98 -24.98 14.20
CA LEU A 783 17.28 -25.52 13.03
C LEU A 783 17.89 -26.84 12.53
N LYS A 784 19.01 -27.28 13.12
CA LYS A 784 19.89 -28.35 12.62
C LYS A 784 19.22 -29.73 12.61
N GLN A 785 18.16 -29.93 13.39
CA GLN A 785 17.37 -31.17 13.39
C GLN A 785 16.27 -31.12 12.33
N ASN A 786 15.48 -30.05 12.32
CA ASN A 786 14.34 -29.83 11.41
C ASN A 786 14.79 -29.85 9.93
N ILE A 787 15.91 -29.18 9.60
CA ILE A 787 16.48 -29.22 8.25
C ILE A 787 16.87 -30.65 7.85
N LYS A 788 17.48 -31.43 8.75
CA LYS A 788 17.88 -32.83 8.47
C LYS A 788 16.68 -33.75 8.27
N HIS A 789 15.61 -33.55 9.04
CA HIS A 789 14.37 -34.31 8.92
C HIS A 789 13.77 -34.15 7.52
N ILE A 790 13.54 -32.90 7.10
CA ILE A 790 13.01 -32.56 5.78
C ILE A 790 13.94 -33.03 4.65
N GLU A 791 15.26 -32.86 4.78
CA GLU A 791 16.25 -33.40 3.81
C GLU A 791 16.36 -34.93 3.78
N SER A 792 15.76 -35.66 4.73
CA SER A 792 15.73 -37.14 4.75
C SER A 792 14.51 -37.76 4.06
N MET A 793 13.60 -36.93 3.54
CA MET A 793 12.40 -37.38 2.84
C MET A 793 12.59 -37.51 1.31
N PHE A 794 13.52 -36.75 0.72
CA PHE A 794 13.67 -36.64 -0.74
C PHE A 794 15.12 -36.89 -1.20
N VAL A 795 15.27 -37.47 -2.40
CA VAL A 795 16.59 -37.65 -3.01
C VAL A 795 17.15 -36.28 -3.38
N LYS A 796 18.39 -35.99 -2.96
CA LYS A 796 19.05 -34.70 -3.22
C LYS A 796 19.09 -34.39 -4.73
N PRO A 797 18.36 -33.37 -5.21
CA PRO A 797 18.29 -33.06 -6.63
C PRO A 797 19.60 -32.45 -7.13
N GLY A 798 19.92 -32.70 -8.40
CA GLY A 798 20.95 -31.94 -9.11
C GLY A 798 20.49 -30.50 -9.39
N GLU A 799 21.44 -29.60 -9.63
CA GLU A 799 21.23 -28.12 -9.76
C GLU A 799 20.14 -27.71 -10.76
N SER A 800 19.82 -28.57 -11.73
CA SER A 800 18.85 -28.31 -12.80
C SER A 800 17.44 -28.89 -12.57
N ALA A 801 17.21 -29.70 -11.53
CA ALA A 801 15.95 -30.42 -11.36
C ALA A 801 14.75 -29.48 -11.07
N ASP A 802 13.61 -29.76 -11.70
CA ASP A 802 12.33 -29.07 -11.45
C ASP A 802 11.36 -29.91 -10.59
N GLU A 803 11.77 -31.11 -10.18
CA GLU A 803 10.98 -32.10 -9.43
C GLU A 803 11.69 -32.49 -8.13
N LEU A 804 10.91 -32.85 -7.10
CA LEU A 804 11.41 -33.47 -5.86
C LEU A 804 10.94 -34.92 -5.85
N LEU A 805 11.88 -35.85 -5.96
CA LEU A 805 11.59 -37.28 -5.90
C LEU A 805 11.69 -37.77 -4.44
N PRO A 806 10.75 -38.58 -3.94
CA PRO A 806 10.87 -39.19 -2.62
C PRO A 806 12.13 -40.07 -2.56
N GLN A 807 12.68 -40.23 -1.37
CA GLN A 807 13.65 -41.29 -1.11
C GLN A 807 12.91 -42.64 -1.04
N GLU A 808 13.55 -43.70 -1.53
CA GLU A 808 13.06 -45.09 -1.50
C GLU A 808 12.48 -45.45 -0.11
N GLY A 809 11.23 -45.91 -0.07
CA GLY A 809 10.52 -46.23 1.17
C GLY A 809 9.94 -45.02 1.93
N LYS A 810 9.81 -43.83 1.31
CA LYS A 810 9.13 -42.65 1.87
C LYS A 810 7.77 -42.34 1.23
N ASP A 811 7.46 -42.93 0.08
CA ASP A 811 6.18 -42.74 -0.60
C ASP A 811 5.78 -44.02 -1.34
N GLU A 812 5.00 -44.87 -0.67
CA GLU A 812 4.51 -46.15 -1.20
C GLU A 812 3.79 -45.99 -2.55
N ALA A 813 3.04 -44.90 -2.73
CA ALA A 813 2.29 -44.64 -3.95
C ALA A 813 3.15 -44.11 -5.12
N TYR A 814 4.33 -43.55 -4.84
CA TYR A 814 5.35 -43.31 -5.85
C TYR A 814 6.10 -44.60 -6.18
N ASP A 815 6.55 -45.33 -5.15
CA ASP A 815 7.38 -46.53 -5.29
C ASP A 815 6.62 -47.63 -6.07
N GLU A 816 5.34 -47.88 -5.77
CA GLU A 816 4.47 -48.80 -6.54
C GLU A 816 4.37 -48.44 -8.02
N VAL A 817 4.23 -47.15 -8.34
CA VAL A 817 4.01 -46.66 -9.71
C VAL A 817 5.31 -46.65 -10.51
N ASP A 818 6.45 -46.37 -9.89
CA ASP A 818 7.74 -46.50 -10.57
C ASP A 818 8.07 -47.97 -10.84
N ASP A 819 7.80 -48.85 -9.88
CA ASP A 819 7.97 -50.30 -10.03
C ASP A 819 7.02 -50.87 -11.11
N GLU A 820 5.83 -50.29 -11.31
CA GLU A 820 4.96 -50.58 -12.47
C GLU A 820 5.55 -50.07 -13.80
N ILE A 821 6.06 -48.83 -13.84
CA ILE A 821 6.72 -48.27 -15.03
C ILE A 821 7.91 -49.15 -15.43
N GLN A 822 8.75 -49.56 -14.49
CA GLN A 822 9.88 -50.45 -14.74
C GLN A 822 9.46 -51.85 -15.24
N LYS A 823 8.25 -52.33 -14.93
CA LYS A 823 7.69 -53.58 -15.50
C LYS A 823 7.17 -53.35 -16.92
N LEU A 824 6.48 -52.23 -17.18
CA LEU A 824 5.98 -51.85 -18.50
C LEU A 824 7.10 -51.54 -19.50
N GLU A 825 8.21 -50.93 -19.05
CA GLU A 825 9.37 -50.64 -19.90
C GLU A 825 10.11 -51.91 -20.33
N ARG A 826 10.29 -52.88 -19.42
CA ARG A 826 10.83 -54.21 -19.76
C ARG A 826 9.97 -54.94 -20.80
N HIS A 827 8.64 -54.96 -20.62
CA HIS A 827 7.71 -55.55 -21.58
C HIS A 827 7.75 -54.83 -22.95
N LEU A 828 7.96 -53.51 -22.98
CA LEU A 828 8.15 -52.76 -24.23
C LEU A 828 9.47 -53.09 -24.94
N ASP A 829 10.56 -53.33 -24.21
CA ASP A 829 11.84 -53.73 -24.80
C ASP A 829 11.86 -55.20 -25.25
N GLU A 830 11.17 -56.09 -24.52
CA GLU A 830 10.90 -57.48 -24.94
C GLU A 830 10.10 -57.50 -26.26
N ALA A 831 9.00 -56.75 -26.33
CA ALA A 831 8.20 -56.61 -27.55
C ALA A 831 8.95 -55.92 -28.70
N LEU A 832 9.92 -55.04 -28.40
CA LEU A 832 10.82 -54.49 -29.44
C LEU A 832 11.70 -55.58 -30.04
N HIS A 833 12.27 -56.45 -29.20
CA HIS A 833 13.11 -57.56 -29.63
C HIS A 833 12.31 -58.61 -30.43
N GLU A 834 11.06 -58.88 -30.09
CA GLU A 834 10.16 -59.69 -30.93
C GLU A 834 9.99 -59.07 -32.34
N LEU A 835 9.74 -57.76 -32.42
CA LEU A 835 9.61 -57.04 -33.70
C LEU A 835 10.94 -56.94 -34.48
N GLU A 836 12.11 -56.92 -33.82
CA GLU A 836 13.41 -57.07 -34.49
C GLU A 836 13.54 -58.44 -35.16
N ASN A 837 13.08 -59.50 -34.50
CA ASN A 837 13.09 -60.86 -35.04
C ASN A 837 12.09 -61.02 -36.20
N GLU A 838 10.86 -60.49 -36.10
CA GLU A 838 9.89 -60.51 -37.20
C GLU A 838 10.35 -59.73 -38.44
N THR A 839 10.93 -58.54 -38.25
CA THR A 839 11.35 -57.67 -39.37
C THR A 839 12.76 -57.99 -39.87
N GLY A 840 13.53 -58.79 -39.14
CA GLY A 840 14.93 -59.10 -39.42
C GLY A 840 15.79 -57.85 -39.60
N SER A 841 15.51 -56.81 -38.82
CA SER A 841 16.03 -55.44 -38.97
C SER A 841 16.25 -54.82 -37.60
N LYS A 842 17.38 -54.14 -37.37
CA LYS A 842 17.62 -53.47 -36.08
C LYS A 842 16.69 -52.27 -35.91
N LEU A 843 15.93 -52.26 -34.82
CA LEU A 843 14.97 -51.23 -34.43
C LEU A 843 15.53 -50.39 -33.26
N SER A 844 14.80 -49.33 -32.91
CA SER A 844 15.07 -48.51 -31.73
C SER A 844 13.84 -47.66 -31.41
N TYR A 845 13.57 -47.41 -30.13
CA TYR A 845 12.54 -46.45 -29.75
C TYR A 845 13.04 -45.00 -29.91
N TRP A 846 12.15 -44.14 -30.40
CA TRP A 846 12.32 -42.70 -30.42
C TRP A 846 11.23 -42.00 -29.61
N HIS A 847 11.64 -40.98 -28.87
CA HIS A 847 10.79 -40.16 -28.02
C HIS A 847 10.91 -38.69 -28.42
N SER A 848 9.81 -37.96 -28.39
CA SER A 848 9.83 -36.50 -28.49
C SER A 848 10.60 -35.92 -27.31
N ALA A 849 11.57 -35.06 -27.60
CA ALA A 849 12.24 -34.24 -26.58
C ALA A 849 11.31 -33.18 -25.95
N VAL A 850 10.07 -33.03 -26.45
CA VAL A 850 9.07 -32.08 -25.95
C VAL A 850 7.70 -32.75 -25.85
N GLY A 851 7.36 -33.22 -24.64
CA GLY A 851 6.01 -33.62 -24.22
C GLY A 851 5.56 -35.04 -24.58
N ASN A 852 4.65 -35.58 -23.76
CA ASN A 852 4.17 -36.98 -23.74
C ASN A 852 3.39 -37.46 -24.98
N LYS A 853 3.36 -36.67 -26.07
CA LYS A 853 2.51 -36.95 -27.23
C LYS A 853 3.03 -38.14 -28.04
N ASP A 854 4.28 -38.05 -28.46
CA ASP A 854 4.95 -39.03 -29.32
C ASP A 854 6.12 -39.66 -28.55
N ILE A 855 5.89 -40.83 -27.95
CA ILE A 855 6.87 -41.64 -27.23
C ILE A 855 6.80 -43.09 -27.73
N TYR A 856 7.91 -43.84 -27.62
CA TYR A 856 8.01 -45.23 -28.11
C TYR A 856 7.63 -45.39 -29.60
N LEU A 857 7.92 -44.38 -30.44
CA LEU A 857 7.82 -44.54 -31.89
C LEU A 857 8.96 -45.42 -32.38
N VAL A 858 8.66 -46.48 -33.13
CA VAL A 858 9.67 -47.38 -33.67
C VAL A 858 10.40 -46.67 -34.81
N GLN A 859 11.73 -46.54 -34.68
CA GLN A 859 12.60 -45.84 -35.63
C GLN A 859 13.38 -46.84 -36.49
N THR A 860 13.22 -46.72 -37.81
CA THR A 860 13.94 -47.51 -38.83
C THR A 860 14.86 -46.60 -39.66
N LYS A 861 15.74 -47.18 -40.48
CA LYS A 861 16.43 -46.44 -41.55
C LYS A 861 15.41 -45.82 -42.51
N SER A 862 15.75 -44.68 -43.13
CA SER A 862 14.83 -43.89 -43.97
C SER A 862 14.09 -44.73 -45.02
N ASN A 863 14.81 -45.62 -45.71
CA ASN A 863 14.34 -46.38 -46.88
C ASN A 863 14.24 -47.89 -46.60
N GLU A 864 14.00 -48.28 -45.35
CA GLU A 864 13.94 -49.70 -44.98
C GLU A 864 12.76 -50.41 -45.65
N LYS A 865 12.99 -51.60 -46.22
CA LYS A 865 12.00 -52.28 -47.09
C LYS A 865 11.18 -53.36 -46.38
N ARG A 866 11.64 -53.86 -45.23
CA ARG A 866 10.96 -54.91 -44.44
C ARG A 866 10.04 -54.31 -43.38
N ILE A 867 9.07 -53.51 -43.81
CA ILE A 867 8.13 -52.83 -42.91
C ILE A 867 6.73 -53.43 -43.07
N PRO A 868 6.10 -53.95 -42.00
CA PRO A 868 4.74 -54.48 -42.04
C PRO A 868 3.70 -53.45 -42.51
N LYS A 869 2.74 -53.88 -43.35
CA LYS A 869 1.73 -53.01 -43.98
C LYS A 869 0.74 -52.35 -42.99
N ASN A 870 0.69 -52.82 -41.74
CA ASN A 870 -0.15 -52.29 -40.67
C ASN A 870 0.53 -51.17 -39.85
N TRP A 871 1.82 -50.86 -40.09
CA TRP A 871 2.52 -49.76 -39.43
C TRP A 871 2.19 -48.42 -40.10
N THR A 872 1.87 -47.39 -39.33
CA THR A 872 1.58 -46.04 -39.85
C THR A 872 2.75 -45.09 -39.64
N LYS A 873 3.14 -44.34 -40.67
CA LYS A 873 4.29 -43.42 -40.61
C LYS A 873 3.90 -42.10 -39.94
N GLN A 874 4.43 -41.86 -38.74
CA GLN A 874 4.25 -40.61 -37.98
C GLN A 874 5.20 -39.50 -38.46
N GLY A 875 6.40 -39.85 -38.93
CA GLY A 875 7.35 -38.86 -39.43
C GLY A 875 8.72 -39.44 -39.79
N GLY A 876 9.75 -38.58 -39.78
CA GLY A 876 11.13 -39.00 -40.02
C GLY A 876 12.09 -37.82 -40.27
N THR A 877 13.36 -38.15 -40.38
CA THR A 877 14.44 -37.28 -40.86
C THR A 877 15.03 -37.89 -42.15
N LYS A 878 15.99 -37.21 -42.79
CA LYS A 878 16.72 -37.78 -43.95
C LYS A 878 17.46 -39.09 -43.65
N ALA A 879 17.71 -39.41 -42.37
CA ALA A 879 18.39 -40.64 -41.96
C ALA A 879 17.43 -41.76 -41.54
N ALA A 880 16.29 -41.42 -40.93
CA ALA A 880 15.42 -42.38 -40.25
C ALA A 880 13.92 -42.11 -40.42
N SER A 881 13.13 -43.15 -40.64
CA SER A 881 11.66 -43.11 -40.64
C SER A 881 11.12 -43.52 -39.26
N ARG A 882 10.02 -42.92 -38.81
CA ARG A 882 9.37 -43.20 -37.51
C ARG A 882 7.96 -43.70 -37.69
N TRP A 883 7.63 -44.78 -36.99
CA TRP A 883 6.41 -45.57 -37.20
C TRP A 883 5.65 -45.79 -35.90
N HIS A 884 4.33 -45.86 -36.03
CA HIS A 884 3.43 -46.30 -34.98
C HIS A 884 3.00 -47.74 -35.26
N VAL A 885 3.23 -48.63 -34.30
CA VAL A 885 2.99 -50.08 -34.41
C VAL A 885 1.71 -50.43 -33.65
N PRO A 886 0.68 -51.01 -34.30
CA PRO A 886 -0.59 -51.30 -33.63
C PRO A 886 -0.49 -52.24 -32.41
N ALA A 887 0.43 -53.22 -32.44
CA ALA A 887 0.64 -54.14 -31.32
C ALA A 887 1.11 -53.42 -30.05
N LEU A 888 2.01 -52.45 -30.18
CA LEU A 888 2.55 -51.68 -29.07
C LEU A 888 1.56 -50.61 -28.54
N ALA A 889 0.45 -50.35 -29.23
CA ALA A 889 -0.45 -49.24 -28.90
C ALA A 889 -1.10 -49.37 -27.50
N GLN A 890 -1.30 -50.59 -26.99
CA GLN A 890 -1.82 -50.82 -25.64
C GLN A 890 -0.74 -50.64 -24.55
N PRO A 891 0.45 -51.29 -24.61
CA PRO A 891 1.56 -50.96 -23.71
C PRO A 891 1.96 -49.47 -23.71
N ILE A 892 2.01 -48.83 -24.89
CA ILE A 892 2.30 -47.39 -25.03
C ILE A 892 1.19 -46.52 -24.41
N ARG A 893 -0.05 -47.01 -24.33
CA ARG A 893 -1.12 -46.34 -23.58
C ARG A 893 -0.94 -46.52 -22.07
N GLN A 894 -0.73 -47.75 -21.61
CA GLN A 894 -0.53 -48.08 -20.19
C GLN A 894 0.63 -47.28 -19.59
N ILE A 895 1.77 -47.19 -20.28
CA ILE A 895 2.91 -46.41 -19.78
C ILE A 895 2.67 -44.89 -19.78
N LYS A 896 1.79 -44.36 -20.65
CA LYS A 896 1.35 -42.96 -20.56
C LYS A 896 0.47 -42.73 -19.34
N GLU A 897 -0.44 -43.64 -19.06
CA GLU A 897 -1.33 -43.60 -17.88
C GLU A 897 -0.55 -43.80 -16.57
N ALA A 898 0.48 -44.67 -16.56
CA ALA A 898 1.40 -44.84 -15.43
C ALA A 898 2.31 -43.62 -15.20
N ARG A 899 2.88 -43.03 -16.27
CA ARG A 899 3.68 -41.79 -16.14
C ARG A 899 2.85 -40.59 -15.68
N GLU A 900 1.59 -40.46 -16.10
CA GLU A 900 0.68 -39.43 -15.58
C GLU A 900 0.37 -39.67 -14.08
N ARG A 901 0.19 -40.93 -13.65
CA ARG A 901 0.08 -41.28 -12.22
C ARG A 901 1.35 -40.95 -11.44
N ARG A 902 2.55 -41.23 -11.97
CA ARG A 902 3.83 -40.85 -11.34
C ARG A 902 3.93 -39.33 -11.15
N ASN A 903 3.53 -38.54 -12.15
CA ASN A 903 3.49 -37.07 -12.04
C ASN A 903 2.54 -36.61 -10.91
N MET A 904 1.39 -37.28 -10.76
CA MET A 904 0.45 -37.01 -9.65
C MET A 904 0.99 -37.46 -8.29
N ALA A 905 1.71 -38.59 -8.22
CA ALA A 905 2.39 -39.04 -7.01
C ALA A 905 3.48 -38.05 -6.57
N ILE A 906 4.35 -37.60 -7.48
CA ILE A 906 5.36 -36.54 -7.22
C ILE A 906 4.70 -35.26 -6.71
N LYS A 907 3.57 -34.85 -7.32
CA LYS A 907 2.80 -33.66 -6.89
C LYS A 907 2.24 -33.82 -5.48
N ASN A 908 1.70 -34.99 -5.15
CA ASN A 908 1.16 -35.30 -3.83
C ASN A 908 2.29 -35.39 -2.78
N PHE A 909 3.39 -36.06 -3.09
CA PHE A 909 4.60 -36.11 -2.26
C PHE A 909 5.09 -34.69 -1.92
N LYS A 910 5.22 -33.82 -2.92
CA LYS A 910 5.58 -32.40 -2.73
C LYS A 910 4.65 -31.70 -1.74
N PHE A 911 3.33 -31.94 -1.83
CA PHE A 911 2.36 -31.35 -0.91
C PHE A 911 2.43 -31.93 0.52
N ARG A 912 2.79 -33.21 0.69
CA ARG A 912 3.07 -33.81 2.01
C ARG A 912 4.35 -33.22 2.62
N LEU A 913 5.43 -33.15 1.84
CA LEU A 913 6.72 -32.57 2.24
C LEU A 913 6.61 -31.09 2.65
N PHE A 914 5.75 -30.32 1.97
CA PHE A 914 5.49 -28.92 2.32
C PHE A 914 4.66 -28.78 3.60
N ALA A 915 3.71 -29.69 3.87
CA ALA A 915 2.99 -29.72 5.14
C ALA A 915 3.93 -30.11 6.30
N GLU A 916 4.82 -31.09 6.09
CA GLU A 916 5.81 -31.49 7.09
C GLU A 916 6.75 -30.34 7.47
N PHE A 917 7.17 -29.53 6.49
CA PHE A 917 7.96 -28.32 6.73
C PHE A 917 7.17 -27.26 7.52
N ASP A 918 5.87 -27.13 7.28
CA ASP A 918 5.01 -26.13 7.92
C ASP A 918 4.64 -26.47 9.37
N ASN A 919 4.72 -27.75 9.78
CA ASN A 919 4.60 -28.15 11.19
C ASN A 919 5.60 -27.38 12.10
N ASP A 920 6.79 -27.04 11.56
CA ASP A 920 7.84 -26.28 12.24
C ASP A 920 7.79 -24.75 11.99
N ARG A 921 6.71 -24.23 11.37
CA ARG A 921 6.56 -22.81 10.97
C ARG A 921 6.93 -21.80 12.04
N ASP A 922 6.50 -22.01 13.29
CA ASP A 922 6.80 -21.09 14.40
C ASP A 922 8.25 -21.16 14.89
N VAL A 923 9.02 -22.16 14.47
CA VAL A 923 10.48 -22.24 14.62
C VAL A 923 11.17 -21.45 13.50
N TRP A 924 10.73 -21.64 12.24
CA TRP A 924 11.26 -20.92 11.07
C TRP A 924 11.03 -19.40 11.18
N LEU A 925 9.83 -18.96 11.58
CA LEU A 925 9.48 -17.55 11.71
C LEU A 925 10.23 -16.87 12.85
N ARG A 926 10.47 -17.56 13.99
CA ARG A 926 11.33 -17.01 15.06
C ARG A 926 12.77 -16.80 14.58
N ALA A 927 13.35 -17.75 13.84
CA ALA A 927 14.68 -17.57 13.26
C ALA A 927 14.76 -16.39 12.27
N ILE A 928 13.73 -16.18 11.45
CA ILE A 928 13.61 -15.01 10.56
C ILE A 928 13.54 -13.73 11.40
N ARG A 929 12.69 -13.68 12.42
CA ARG A 929 12.52 -12.52 13.30
C ARG A 929 13.80 -12.14 14.05
N THR A 930 14.51 -13.11 14.63
CA THR A 930 15.81 -12.86 15.29
C THR A 930 16.83 -12.27 14.31
N PHE A 931 16.84 -12.73 13.05
CA PHE A 931 17.72 -12.16 12.02
C PHE A 931 17.26 -10.77 11.56
N ALA A 932 15.95 -10.52 11.51
CA ALA A 932 15.36 -9.21 11.18
C ALA A 932 15.72 -8.16 12.25
N GLU A 933 15.57 -8.50 13.52
CA GLU A 933 15.92 -7.62 14.65
C GLU A 933 17.42 -7.29 14.66
N LEU A 934 18.28 -8.25 14.29
CA LEU A 934 19.72 -8.01 14.11
C LEU A 934 20.04 -7.12 12.89
N ASP A 935 19.37 -7.31 11.74
CA ASP A 935 19.51 -6.45 10.55
C ASP A 935 19.08 -5.01 10.85
N CYS A 936 18.03 -4.82 11.66
CA CYS A 936 17.62 -3.52 12.18
C CYS A 936 18.69 -2.87 13.08
N LEU A 937 19.31 -3.62 14.00
CA LEU A 937 20.39 -3.10 14.85
C LEU A 937 21.62 -2.69 14.01
N PHE A 938 22.01 -3.49 13.01
CA PHE A 938 23.01 -3.11 12.02
C PHE A 938 22.61 -1.87 11.23
N SER A 939 21.33 -1.72 10.87
CA SER A 939 20.81 -0.53 10.20
C SER A 939 20.98 0.74 11.05
N LEU A 940 20.76 0.64 12.37
CA LEU A 940 20.98 1.74 13.31
C LEU A 940 22.47 2.07 13.50
N ALA A 941 23.34 1.07 13.60
CA ALA A 941 24.80 1.26 13.70
C ALA A 941 25.38 1.90 12.41
N LYS A 942 25.08 1.33 11.24
CA LYS A 942 25.52 1.86 9.92
C LYS A 942 24.93 3.24 9.60
N SER A 943 23.85 3.64 10.27
CA SER A 943 23.30 5.00 10.18
C SER A 943 24.00 5.95 11.15
N SER A 944 24.22 5.51 12.38
CA SER A 944 24.95 6.25 13.43
C SER A 944 26.36 6.69 12.99
N LEU A 945 27.05 5.86 12.20
CA LEU A 945 28.36 6.17 11.62
C LEU A 945 28.32 7.11 10.40
N ALA A 946 27.14 7.41 9.86
CA ALA A 946 26.98 8.07 8.56
C ALA A 946 26.08 9.32 8.60
N ILE A 947 25.70 9.78 9.79
CA ILE A 947 24.98 11.04 10.02
C ILE A 947 25.92 12.26 10.19
N GLY A 948 27.24 12.03 10.22
CA GLY A 948 28.29 13.06 10.30
C GLY A 948 28.73 13.39 11.72
N GLU A 949 29.95 13.91 11.88
CA GLU A 949 30.58 14.23 13.16
C GLU A 949 30.39 15.71 13.55
N PRO A 950 30.19 16.06 14.85
CA PRO A 950 30.01 15.15 15.97
C PRO A 950 28.67 14.40 15.92
N ALA A 951 28.72 13.13 16.34
CA ALA A 951 27.56 12.34 16.72
C ALA A 951 27.76 11.86 18.17
N CYS A 952 26.68 11.79 18.94
CA CYS A 952 26.74 11.44 20.37
C CYS A 952 25.71 10.36 20.72
N ARG A 953 26.03 9.58 21.76
CA ARG A 953 25.07 8.64 22.37
C ARG A 953 24.12 9.45 23.27
N PRO A 954 22.80 9.40 23.04
CA PRO A 954 21.84 10.12 23.88
C PRO A 954 21.79 9.52 25.29
N THR A 955 21.80 10.39 26.31
CA THR A 955 21.63 9.99 27.71
C THR A 955 20.21 10.28 28.16
N PHE A 956 19.47 9.22 28.51
CA PHE A 956 18.11 9.37 29.03
C PHE A 956 18.11 9.64 30.53
N ILE A 957 17.37 10.67 30.95
CA ILE A 957 17.23 11.08 32.35
C ILE A 957 15.90 10.56 32.90
N GLU A 958 15.97 9.72 33.94
CA GLU A 958 14.79 9.38 34.74
C GLU A 958 14.48 10.52 35.70
N THR A 959 13.42 11.28 35.40
CA THR A 959 13.00 12.44 36.19
C THR A 959 11.81 12.09 37.10
N ASP A 960 11.98 12.23 38.42
CA ASP A 960 10.93 12.05 39.44
C ASP A 960 9.65 12.86 39.17
N ASN A 961 9.75 13.96 38.43
CA ASN A 961 8.67 14.92 38.20
C ASN A 961 7.78 14.58 36.99
N GLU A 962 7.82 13.34 36.48
CA GLU A 962 6.95 12.79 35.43
C GLU A 962 6.89 13.54 34.08
N CYS A 963 7.70 14.58 33.87
CA CYS A 963 7.68 15.44 32.68
C CYS A 963 8.82 15.15 31.70
N ALA A 964 8.69 15.57 30.44
CA ALA A 964 9.79 15.55 29.50
C ALA A 964 10.73 16.77 29.69
N SER A 965 11.97 16.62 29.20
CA SER A 965 12.95 17.68 28.99
C SER A 965 13.84 17.28 27.81
N ILE A 966 14.40 18.27 27.10
CA ILE A 966 15.29 18.09 25.95
C ILE A 966 16.46 19.06 26.10
N ASP A 967 17.67 18.58 25.84
CA ASP A 967 18.92 19.33 25.93
C ASP A 967 19.93 18.79 24.90
N PHE A 968 19.98 19.41 23.73
CA PHE A 968 20.91 19.09 22.64
C PHE A 968 21.93 20.22 22.45
N GLU A 969 23.23 19.89 22.38
CA GLU A 969 24.30 20.81 21.97
C GLU A 969 24.71 20.51 20.52
N GLU A 970 24.88 21.56 19.72
CA GLU A 970 25.31 21.49 18.32
C GLU A 970 24.50 20.49 17.44
N LEU A 971 23.18 20.41 17.64
CA LEU A 971 22.28 19.54 16.89
C LEU A 971 22.18 19.94 15.42
N ARG A 972 22.08 18.94 14.53
CA ARG A 972 21.94 19.14 13.08
C ARG A 972 20.88 18.23 12.46
N HIS A 973 20.39 18.63 11.28
CA HIS A 973 19.39 17.86 10.55
C HIS A 973 20.06 16.81 9.65
N PRO A 974 19.86 15.48 9.86
CA PRO A 974 20.63 14.44 9.18
C PRO A 974 20.46 14.48 7.65
N ALA A 975 19.24 14.74 7.17
CA ALA A 975 18.96 14.85 5.72
C ALA A 975 19.67 16.02 5.02
N LEU A 976 20.09 17.04 5.76
CA LEU A 976 20.71 18.25 5.21
C LEU A 976 22.24 18.19 5.28
N CYS A 977 22.79 17.58 6.34
CA CYS A 977 24.23 17.28 6.44
C CYS A 977 24.71 16.39 5.29
N LEU A 978 23.86 15.47 4.82
CA LEU A 978 24.13 14.60 3.66
C LEU A 978 24.03 15.33 2.30
N LYS A 979 23.56 16.58 2.26
CA LYS A 979 23.40 17.39 1.03
C LYS A 979 24.29 18.64 1.00
N SER A 980 24.78 19.11 2.14
CA SER A 980 25.63 20.29 2.24
C SER A 980 26.61 20.14 3.41
N GLU A 981 27.89 20.29 3.11
CA GLU A 981 28.99 20.25 4.10
C GLU A 981 28.98 21.46 5.05
N SER A 982 28.21 22.52 4.73
CA SER A 982 28.17 23.79 5.47
C SER A 982 26.91 23.99 6.33
N PHE A 983 26.27 22.91 6.80
CA PHE A 983 25.08 23.01 7.66
C PHE A 983 25.43 23.54 9.06
N ILE A 984 24.78 24.63 9.49
CA ILE A 984 25.06 25.31 10.77
C ILE A 984 24.38 24.58 11.94
N PRO A 985 25.14 24.08 12.95
CA PRO A 985 24.58 23.41 14.12
C PRO A 985 23.88 24.38 15.08
N ASN A 986 22.90 23.87 15.81
CA ASN A 986 22.03 24.65 16.69
C ASN A 986 21.88 23.99 18.06
N ASP A 987 21.97 24.78 19.12
CA ASP A 987 21.77 24.34 20.50
C ASP A 987 20.27 24.40 20.84
N VAL A 988 19.68 23.31 21.34
CA VAL A 988 18.22 23.21 21.60
C VAL A 988 17.96 22.66 23.00
N LYS A 989 17.54 23.54 23.90
CA LYS A 989 17.18 23.23 25.29
C LYS A 989 15.71 23.59 25.56
N LEU A 990 14.91 22.66 26.10
CA LEU A 990 13.51 22.85 26.49
C LEU A 990 13.24 22.13 27.82
N GLY A 991 12.71 22.86 28.81
CA GLY A 991 12.49 22.31 30.16
C GLY A 991 13.78 22.09 30.94
N GLY A 992 13.80 21.15 31.88
CA GLY A 992 15.03 20.74 32.58
C GLY A 992 15.71 21.82 33.44
N GLY A 993 14.98 22.86 33.84
CA GLY A 993 15.52 24.02 34.59
C GLY A 993 15.46 25.35 33.82
N VAL A 994 15.16 25.31 32.52
CA VAL A 994 14.76 26.48 31.72
C VAL A 994 13.31 26.34 31.23
N GLY A 995 12.73 27.43 30.72
CA GLY A 995 11.36 27.42 30.20
C GLY A 995 11.12 26.35 29.13
N ARG A 996 9.95 25.70 29.20
CA ARG A 996 9.51 24.58 28.35
C ARG A 996 9.01 25.00 26.97
N VAL A 997 8.54 26.24 26.84
CA VAL A 997 8.01 26.81 25.60
C VAL A 997 9.03 27.78 25.01
N ALA A 998 9.52 27.49 23.82
CA ALA A 998 10.29 28.41 23.00
C ALA A 998 9.35 29.20 22.08
N LEU A 999 9.11 30.47 22.42
CA LEU A 999 8.37 31.41 21.59
C LEU A 999 9.32 31.95 20.51
N LEU A 1000 9.25 31.35 19.31
CA LEU A 1000 10.24 31.48 18.26
C LEU A 1000 9.85 32.56 17.23
N THR A 1001 10.70 33.57 17.09
CA THR A 1001 10.51 34.71 16.19
C THR A 1001 11.59 34.75 15.08
N GLY A 1002 11.40 35.65 14.11
CA GLY A 1002 12.34 35.87 13.00
C GLY A 1002 11.78 35.50 11.62
N PRO A 1003 12.53 35.76 10.54
CA PRO A 1003 12.06 35.64 9.16
C PRO A 1003 11.86 34.18 8.73
N ASN A 1004 11.03 33.94 7.71
CA ASN A 1004 10.73 32.58 7.24
C ASN A 1004 11.93 31.89 6.60
N MET A 1005 12.76 32.63 5.87
CA MET A 1005 14.01 32.11 5.32
C MET A 1005 15.14 31.96 6.37
N GLY A 1006 14.91 32.36 7.63
CA GLY A 1006 15.91 32.24 8.71
C GLY A 1006 16.09 30.84 9.30
N GLY A 1007 15.33 29.83 8.83
CA GLY A 1007 15.49 28.43 9.24
C GLY A 1007 14.61 27.97 10.41
N LYS A 1008 13.60 28.74 10.84
CA LYS A 1008 12.67 28.38 11.95
C LYS A 1008 12.16 26.94 11.84
N SER A 1009 11.50 26.63 10.72
CA SER A 1009 10.89 25.31 10.47
C SER A 1009 11.93 24.19 10.37
N THR A 1010 13.17 24.50 9.97
CA THR A 1010 14.29 23.55 9.97
C THR A 1010 14.68 23.16 11.39
N VAL A 1011 14.85 24.11 12.31
CA VAL A 1011 15.18 23.84 13.72
C VAL A 1011 14.08 23.03 14.42
N MET A 1012 12.82 23.35 14.15
CA MET A 1012 11.67 22.63 14.72
C MET A 1012 11.63 21.16 14.23
N ARG A 1013 11.72 20.92 12.91
CA ARG A 1013 11.81 19.56 12.34
C ARG A 1013 13.04 18.81 12.83
N MET A 1014 14.19 19.46 12.87
CA MET A 1014 15.45 18.90 13.35
C MET A 1014 15.36 18.40 14.80
N THR A 1015 14.66 19.13 15.67
CA THR A 1015 14.44 18.71 17.06
C THR A 1015 13.54 17.48 17.14
N ALA A 1016 12.45 17.44 16.36
CA ALA A 1016 11.57 16.26 16.26
C ALA A 1016 12.33 15.02 15.76
N VAL A 1017 13.16 15.17 14.71
CA VAL A 1017 14.03 14.11 14.19
C VAL A 1017 15.05 13.66 15.24
N GLY A 1018 15.65 14.59 16.00
CA GLY A 1018 16.59 14.27 17.09
C GLY A 1018 15.94 13.42 18.20
N VAL A 1019 14.72 13.74 18.61
CA VAL A 1019 13.92 12.94 19.57
C VAL A 1019 13.59 11.56 18.99
N ILE A 1020 13.13 11.49 17.73
CA ILE A 1020 12.82 10.22 17.05
C ILE A 1020 14.06 9.32 17.00
N MET A 1021 15.22 9.85 16.60
CA MET A 1021 16.47 9.08 16.53
C MET A 1021 16.93 8.60 17.92
N ALA A 1022 16.84 9.45 18.94
CA ALA A 1022 17.19 9.07 20.30
C ALA A 1022 16.31 7.93 20.83
N GLN A 1023 14.98 8.04 20.65
CA GLN A 1023 14.01 7.02 21.09
C GLN A 1023 13.91 5.80 20.16
N LEU A 1024 14.47 5.86 18.95
CA LEU A 1024 14.68 4.68 18.09
C LEU A 1024 15.78 3.77 18.64
N GLY A 1025 16.74 4.33 19.38
CA GLY A 1025 17.87 3.64 20.00
C GLY A 1025 19.17 3.73 19.18
N MET A 1026 19.51 4.93 18.67
CA MET A 1026 20.74 5.16 17.89
C MET A 1026 21.46 6.47 18.27
N LEU A 1027 22.66 6.71 17.72
CA LEU A 1027 23.39 7.96 17.93
C LEU A 1027 22.66 9.14 17.26
N VAL A 1028 22.81 10.34 17.83
CA VAL A 1028 22.17 11.59 17.37
C VAL A 1028 23.24 12.51 16.76
N PRO A 1029 22.96 13.24 15.66
CA PRO A 1029 23.92 14.14 14.99
C PRO A 1029 24.07 15.48 15.76
N ALA A 1030 24.56 15.35 16.98
CA ALA A 1030 24.79 16.39 17.97
C ALA A 1030 26.08 16.09 18.74
N LYS A 1031 26.59 17.08 19.46
CA LYS A 1031 27.75 16.96 20.36
C LYS A 1031 27.38 16.40 21.74
N SER A 1032 26.18 16.75 22.21
CA SER A 1032 25.61 16.33 23.48
C SER A 1032 24.10 16.16 23.28
N ALA A 1033 23.51 15.13 23.87
CA ALA A 1033 22.09 14.84 23.78
C ALA A 1033 21.59 14.27 25.11
N ARG A 1034 20.83 15.06 25.87
CA ARG A 1034 20.20 14.64 27.12
C ARG A 1034 18.70 14.88 27.03
N LEU A 1035 17.90 13.90 27.40
CA LEU A 1035 16.44 14.01 27.33
C LEU A 1035 15.74 13.08 28.32
N ALA A 1036 14.53 13.46 28.74
CA ALA A 1036 13.59 12.53 29.36
C ALA A 1036 12.60 12.01 28.30
N PRO A 1037 12.12 10.75 28.36
CA PRO A 1037 11.30 10.18 27.29
C PRO A 1037 10.03 10.98 26.98
N VAL A 1038 9.86 11.30 25.70
CA VAL A 1038 8.69 11.93 25.10
C VAL A 1038 7.63 10.86 24.81
N ASP A 1039 6.35 11.18 25.02
CA ASP A 1039 5.24 10.23 24.80
C ASP A 1039 4.57 10.38 23.43
N ALA A 1040 4.52 11.59 22.88
CA ALA A 1040 4.05 11.91 21.54
C ALA A 1040 4.81 13.10 20.94
N VAL A 1041 4.94 13.13 19.61
CA VAL A 1041 5.27 14.36 18.89
C VAL A 1041 4.02 14.78 18.11
N LEU A 1042 3.55 16.01 18.33
CA LEU A 1042 2.37 16.58 17.68
C LEU A 1042 2.74 17.89 16.98
N THR A 1043 2.35 18.04 15.71
CA THR A 1043 2.87 19.13 14.86
C THR A 1043 1.79 19.80 14.00
N ARG A 1044 1.83 21.13 13.96
CA ARG A 1044 1.12 22.00 13.02
C ARG A 1044 2.19 22.75 12.21
N MET A 1045 2.45 22.36 10.96
CA MET A 1045 3.47 23.03 10.14
C MET A 1045 2.97 23.38 8.73
N GLY A 1046 3.24 24.60 8.30
CA GLY A 1046 3.07 25.03 6.91
C GLY A 1046 1.62 25.22 6.44
N ALA A 1047 1.48 25.86 5.27
CA ALA A 1047 0.22 26.21 4.63
C ALA A 1047 -0.15 25.19 3.54
N TYR A 1048 -0.73 24.06 3.95
CA TYR A 1048 -1.36 23.13 3.02
C TYR A 1048 -2.82 23.52 2.75
N ASP A 1049 -3.03 24.20 1.62
CA ASP A 1049 -4.36 24.45 1.06
C ASP A 1049 -4.97 23.12 0.58
N ASN A 1050 -5.63 22.41 1.49
CA ASN A 1050 -6.42 21.23 1.16
C ASN A 1050 -7.71 21.65 0.43
N MET A 1051 -7.57 22.11 -0.81
CA MET A 1051 -8.68 22.59 -1.65
C MET A 1051 -9.82 21.57 -1.77
N PHE A 1052 -9.48 20.28 -1.71
CA PHE A 1052 -10.43 19.18 -1.76
C PHE A 1052 -11.19 18.95 -0.44
N ALA A 1053 -10.96 19.75 0.62
CA ALA A 1053 -11.57 19.62 1.95
C ALA A 1053 -12.93 20.31 2.13
N ASN A 1054 -13.33 21.27 1.28
CA ASN A 1054 -14.46 22.22 1.51
C ASN A 1054 -14.45 22.91 2.89
N ALA A 1055 -13.33 22.87 3.61
CA ALA A 1055 -13.11 23.58 4.86
C ALA A 1055 -12.22 24.79 4.55
N SER A 1056 -12.43 25.90 5.27
CA SER A 1056 -11.44 26.97 5.26
C SER A 1056 -10.10 26.41 5.76
N THR A 1057 -9.00 26.87 5.15
CA THR A 1057 -7.63 26.53 5.56
C THR A 1057 -7.41 26.80 7.05
N PHE A 1058 -8.00 27.90 7.54
CA PHE A 1058 -8.06 28.26 8.95
C PHE A 1058 -8.88 27.29 9.80
N LYS A 1059 -9.97 26.68 9.29
CA LYS A 1059 -10.72 25.66 10.06
C LYS A 1059 -9.87 24.41 10.27
N VAL A 1060 -9.18 23.95 9.22
CA VAL A 1060 -8.28 22.78 9.31
C VAL A 1060 -7.14 23.07 10.30
N GLU A 1061 -6.57 24.27 10.25
CA GLU A 1061 -5.56 24.75 11.19
C GLU A 1061 -6.06 24.79 12.66
N LEU A 1062 -7.31 25.23 12.90
CA LEU A 1062 -7.92 25.20 14.22
C LEU A 1062 -8.30 23.78 14.67
N ASP A 1063 -8.75 22.91 13.77
CA ASP A 1063 -9.06 21.50 14.06
C ASP A 1063 -7.78 20.76 14.52
N GLU A 1064 -6.66 20.92 13.79
CA GLU A 1064 -5.34 20.40 14.17
C GLU A 1064 -4.87 20.97 15.52
N CYS A 1065 -5.02 22.28 15.74
CA CYS A 1065 -4.70 22.91 17.03
C CYS A 1065 -5.58 22.38 18.17
N CYS A 1066 -6.86 22.12 17.91
CA CYS A 1066 -7.81 21.58 18.90
C CYS A 1066 -7.45 20.14 19.29
N LYS A 1067 -6.95 19.32 18.35
CA LYS A 1067 -6.37 18.01 18.66
C LYS A 1067 -5.16 18.16 19.59
N ILE A 1068 -4.21 19.04 19.27
CA ILE A 1068 -2.99 19.27 20.07
C ILE A 1068 -3.37 19.60 21.53
N LEU A 1069 -4.31 20.52 21.75
CA LEU A 1069 -4.79 20.89 23.08
C LEU A 1069 -5.47 19.75 23.86
N ARG A 1070 -6.19 18.86 23.17
CA ARG A 1070 -6.86 17.69 23.77
C ARG A 1070 -5.91 16.55 24.10
N GLU A 1071 -4.88 16.36 23.27
CA GLU A 1071 -4.03 15.18 23.30
C GLU A 1071 -2.71 15.35 24.06
N ALA A 1072 -2.15 16.57 24.11
CA ALA A 1072 -0.83 16.83 24.67
C ALA A 1072 -0.76 16.62 26.19
N THR A 1073 0.38 16.10 26.65
CA THR A 1073 0.70 15.86 28.05
C THR A 1073 1.97 16.62 28.45
N PRO A 1074 2.33 16.70 29.74
CA PRO A 1074 3.63 17.20 30.19
C PRO A 1074 4.87 16.40 29.71
N ARG A 1075 4.68 15.33 28.92
CA ARG A 1075 5.73 14.59 28.20
C ARG A 1075 5.69 14.75 26.68
N THR A 1076 4.72 15.47 26.12
CA THR A 1076 4.56 15.62 24.67
C THR A 1076 5.50 16.71 24.14
N LEU A 1077 6.01 16.54 22.92
CA LEU A 1077 6.66 17.60 22.14
C LEU A 1077 5.65 18.19 21.16
N VAL A 1078 5.32 19.46 21.33
CA VAL A 1078 4.40 20.23 20.49
C VAL A 1078 5.19 21.18 19.58
N ILE A 1079 4.82 21.24 18.30
CA ILE A 1079 5.35 22.21 17.33
C ILE A 1079 4.18 22.94 16.68
N LEU A 1080 4.13 24.26 16.82
CA LEU A 1080 3.16 25.14 16.15
C LEU A 1080 3.91 26.17 15.28
N ASP A 1081 3.71 26.13 13.96
CA ASP A 1081 4.32 27.04 12.99
C ASP A 1081 3.26 27.97 12.37
N GLU A 1082 3.32 29.25 12.73
CA GLU A 1082 2.46 30.35 12.24
C GLU A 1082 0.94 30.17 12.51
N LEU A 1083 0.57 29.71 13.70
CA LEU A 1083 -0.84 29.64 14.13
C LEU A 1083 -1.51 31.02 14.09
N GLY A 1084 -2.68 31.10 13.46
CA GLY A 1084 -3.49 32.31 13.29
C GLY A 1084 -3.41 32.93 11.89
N ARG A 1085 -2.51 32.47 11.00
CA ARG A 1085 -2.27 33.10 9.70
C ARG A 1085 -3.45 33.03 8.71
N GLY A 1086 -4.37 32.08 8.90
CA GLY A 1086 -5.54 31.89 8.02
C GLY A 1086 -6.72 32.85 8.26
N THR A 1087 -6.59 33.81 9.19
CA THR A 1087 -7.68 34.72 9.59
C THR A 1087 -7.19 36.18 9.72
N SER A 1088 -8.03 37.08 10.24
CA SER A 1088 -7.63 38.48 10.49
C SER A 1088 -6.50 38.56 11.53
N THR A 1089 -5.64 39.58 11.42
CA THR A 1089 -4.51 39.77 12.34
C THR A 1089 -4.94 39.85 13.82
N TYR A 1090 -6.12 40.40 14.09
CA TYR A 1090 -6.66 40.53 15.45
C TYR A 1090 -7.14 39.17 15.99
N ASP A 1091 -7.93 38.43 15.20
CA ASP A 1091 -8.45 37.12 15.61
C ASP A 1091 -7.30 36.09 15.73
N GLY A 1092 -6.36 36.12 14.79
CA GLY A 1092 -5.19 35.25 14.76
C GLY A 1092 -4.26 35.49 15.96
N MET A 1093 -3.97 36.76 16.30
CA MET A 1093 -3.23 37.10 17.52
C MET A 1093 -3.96 36.65 18.77
N ALA A 1094 -5.27 36.92 18.89
CA ALA A 1094 -6.05 36.56 20.07
C ALA A 1094 -6.10 35.04 20.31
N ILE A 1095 -6.30 34.26 19.24
CA ILE A 1095 -6.30 32.79 19.30
C ILE A 1095 -4.89 32.26 19.58
N ALA A 1096 -3.85 32.78 18.91
CA ALA A 1096 -2.48 32.38 19.16
C ALA A 1096 -2.05 32.64 20.62
N GLY A 1097 -2.42 33.79 21.19
CA GLY A 1097 -2.19 34.11 22.60
C GLY A 1097 -2.94 33.18 23.55
N ALA A 1098 -4.22 32.90 23.30
CA ALA A 1098 -5.01 31.98 24.14
C ALA A 1098 -4.46 30.53 24.09
N VAL A 1099 -4.02 30.06 22.92
CA VAL A 1099 -3.40 28.73 22.76
C VAL A 1099 -2.02 28.68 23.42
N LEU A 1100 -1.22 29.73 23.29
CA LEU A 1100 0.07 29.85 23.98
C LEU A 1100 -0.09 29.81 25.50
N HIS A 1101 -1.11 30.47 26.04
CA HIS A 1101 -1.45 30.46 27.47
C HIS A 1101 -1.87 29.06 27.96
N GLU A 1102 -2.85 28.43 27.32
CA GLU A 1102 -3.27 27.05 27.67
C GLU A 1102 -2.10 26.06 27.59
N LEU A 1103 -1.25 26.16 26.57
CA LEU A 1103 -0.06 25.31 26.46
C LEU A 1103 0.98 25.61 27.54
N ALA A 1104 1.31 26.87 27.81
CA ALA A 1104 2.37 27.22 28.76
C ALA A 1104 1.98 27.01 30.23
N THR A 1105 0.73 27.33 30.59
CA THR A 1105 0.30 27.45 32.00
C THR A 1105 -0.59 26.30 32.46
N HIS A 1106 -1.39 25.70 31.58
CA HIS A 1106 -2.34 24.64 31.93
C HIS A 1106 -1.91 23.25 31.47
N THR A 1107 -1.37 23.11 30.24
CA THR A 1107 -1.01 21.81 29.65
C THR A 1107 0.46 21.44 29.78
N ILE A 1108 1.36 22.43 29.77
CA ILE A 1108 2.78 22.35 30.17
C ILE A 1108 3.61 21.28 29.40
N PRO A 1109 3.45 21.11 28.06
CA PRO A 1109 4.30 20.22 27.27
C PRO A 1109 5.68 20.86 27.02
N LEU A 1110 6.55 20.18 26.29
CA LEU A 1110 7.65 20.85 25.60
C LEU A 1110 7.09 21.46 24.30
N CYS A 1111 7.40 22.72 24.00
CA CYS A 1111 6.76 23.40 22.86
C CYS A 1111 7.73 24.30 22.09
N PHE A 1112 7.68 24.21 20.77
CA PHE A 1112 8.05 25.33 19.88
C PHE A 1112 6.77 26.03 19.40
N PHE A 1113 6.69 27.34 19.66
CA PHE A 1113 5.60 28.19 19.19
C PHE A 1113 6.20 29.26 18.27
N ALA A 1114 6.23 29.03 16.96
CA ALA A 1114 6.76 29.98 16.00
C ALA A 1114 5.67 30.98 15.55
N THR A 1115 5.95 32.28 15.68
CA THR A 1115 4.97 33.34 15.41
C THR A 1115 5.57 34.59 14.76
N HIS A 1116 4.71 35.38 14.12
CA HIS A 1116 4.99 36.74 13.65
C HIS A 1116 4.30 37.82 14.51
N TYR A 1117 3.48 37.43 15.49
CA TYR A 1117 2.80 38.38 16.38
C TYR A 1117 3.74 38.84 17.50
N GLY A 1118 4.58 39.84 17.22
CA GLY A 1118 5.57 40.37 18.19
C GLY A 1118 4.96 40.86 19.51
N SER A 1119 3.70 41.28 19.52
CA SER A 1119 2.95 41.59 20.75
C SER A 1119 2.87 40.41 21.74
N LEU A 1120 2.90 39.16 21.25
CA LEU A 1120 2.94 37.99 22.12
C LEU A 1120 4.27 37.85 22.88
N THR A 1121 5.39 38.33 22.33
CA THR A 1121 6.66 38.29 23.07
C THR A 1121 6.70 39.30 24.21
N ASP A 1122 5.98 40.42 24.07
CA ASP A 1122 5.79 41.41 25.13
C ASP A 1122 4.83 40.90 26.21
N ASP A 1123 3.60 40.51 25.83
CA ASP A 1123 2.52 40.16 26.76
C ASP A 1123 2.83 38.95 27.67
N PHE A 1124 3.72 38.05 27.23
CA PHE A 1124 4.16 36.86 27.99
C PHE A 1124 5.53 37.00 28.68
N THR A 1125 6.16 38.19 28.67
CA THR A 1125 7.51 38.43 29.25
C THR A 1125 7.65 37.97 30.71
N TYR A 1126 6.55 37.96 31.47
CA TYR A 1126 6.54 37.54 32.88
C TYR A 1126 6.59 36.01 33.08
N HIS A 1127 6.26 35.19 32.07
CA HIS A 1127 5.83 33.81 32.29
C HIS A 1127 7.03 32.84 32.41
N PRO A 1128 7.23 32.13 33.54
CA PRO A 1128 8.47 31.40 33.83
C PRO A 1128 8.75 30.23 32.87
N ASP A 1129 7.71 29.59 32.33
CA ASP A 1129 7.87 28.48 31.38
C ASP A 1129 8.03 28.92 29.90
N ILE A 1130 7.93 30.23 29.59
CA ILE A 1130 8.11 30.76 28.22
C ILE A 1130 9.47 31.44 28.09
N ARG A 1131 10.19 31.16 27.00
CA ARG A 1131 11.40 31.91 26.60
C ARG A 1131 11.27 32.43 25.18
N ASN A 1132 11.55 33.71 25.01
CA ASN A 1132 11.65 34.35 23.70
C ASN A 1132 12.95 33.89 23.02
N MET A 1133 12.81 33.34 21.81
CA MET A 1133 13.91 32.86 20.98
C MET A 1133 13.81 33.47 19.58
N HIS A 1134 14.93 33.58 18.87
CA HIS A 1134 14.91 33.93 17.44
C HIS A 1134 16.01 33.23 16.64
N MET A 1135 15.80 33.18 15.32
CA MET A 1135 16.86 32.84 14.36
C MET A 1135 17.68 34.10 14.06
N SER A 1136 18.98 34.05 14.34
CA SER A 1136 19.89 35.19 14.24
C SER A 1136 20.12 35.63 12.79
N THR A 1137 20.16 36.95 12.61
CA THR A 1137 20.33 37.64 11.32
C THR A 1137 21.21 38.86 11.48
N ILE A 1138 22.11 39.12 10.54
CA ILE A 1138 22.81 40.39 10.41
C ILE A 1138 22.05 41.24 9.39
N VAL A 1139 21.81 42.51 9.71
CA VAL A 1139 21.26 43.51 8.80
C VAL A 1139 22.34 44.56 8.54
N ASP A 1140 22.47 44.99 7.29
CA ASP A 1140 23.20 46.18 6.91
C ASP A 1140 22.18 47.17 6.36
N ASP A 1141 21.71 48.09 7.21
CA ASP A 1141 20.68 49.07 6.86
C ASP A 1141 21.15 50.06 5.77
N GLU A 1142 22.47 50.31 5.65
CA GLU A 1142 23.03 51.22 4.64
C GLU A 1142 22.98 50.61 3.22
N LYS A 1143 23.20 49.29 3.09
CA LYS A 1143 23.07 48.55 1.83
C LYS A 1143 21.68 47.93 1.63
N CYS A 1144 20.84 47.92 2.67
CA CYS A 1144 19.61 47.12 2.76
C CYS A 1144 19.86 45.62 2.53
N GLU A 1145 21.01 45.10 2.98
CA GLU A 1145 21.39 43.69 2.88
C GLU A 1145 21.01 42.92 4.15
N LEU A 1146 20.57 41.66 3.98
CA LEU A 1146 20.13 40.78 5.08
C LEU A 1146 20.81 39.42 4.97
N VAL A 1147 21.63 39.09 5.97
CA VAL A 1147 22.38 37.83 6.04
C VAL A 1147 21.79 36.95 7.16
N PHE A 1148 21.25 35.81 6.77
CA PHE A 1148 20.75 34.80 7.71
C PHE A 1148 21.92 33.99 8.28
N LEU A 1149 22.07 33.97 9.61
CA LEU A 1149 23.11 33.18 10.27
C LEU A 1149 22.67 31.75 10.62
N TYR A 1150 21.38 31.44 10.43
CA TYR A 1150 20.77 30.11 10.71
C TYR A 1150 21.04 29.55 12.11
N LYS A 1151 21.37 30.41 13.07
CA LYS A 1151 21.63 30.05 14.47
C LYS A 1151 20.50 30.55 15.38
N LEU A 1152 19.92 29.63 16.15
CA LEU A 1152 18.97 29.88 17.23
C LEU A 1152 19.68 30.54 18.41
N VAL A 1153 19.11 31.62 18.92
CA VAL A 1153 19.61 32.38 20.07
C VAL A 1153 18.45 32.87 20.94
N GLU A 1154 18.71 33.12 22.23
CA GLU A 1154 17.71 33.70 23.14
C GLU A 1154 17.48 35.19 22.82
N GLY A 1155 16.29 35.70 23.16
CA GLY A 1155 15.84 37.05 22.87
C GLY A 1155 14.87 37.14 21.69
N ILE A 1156 14.31 38.33 21.47
CA ILE A 1156 13.33 38.63 20.43
C ILE A 1156 14.06 39.08 19.16
N ALA A 1157 13.56 38.70 17.98
CA ALA A 1157 14.09 39.21 16.71
C ALA A 1157 13.96 40.75 16.61
N SER A 1158 14.94 41.41 15.99
CA SER A 1158 14.83 42.82 15.60
C SER A 1158 13.72 43.04 14.55
N SER A 1159 13.35 44.30 14.33
CA SER A 1159 12.14 44.72 13.62
C SER A 1159 11.96 44.10 12.22
N SER A 1160 10.70 43.88 11.85
CA SER A 1160 10.23 43.11 10.70
C SER A 1160 11.05 43.26 9.41
N PHE A 1161 11.90 42.26 9.13
CA PHE A 1161 12.77 42.18 7.94
C PHE A 1161 12.05 42.06 6.58
N GLY A 1162 10.72 42.25 6.50
CA GLY A 1162 9.94 42.04 5.28
C GLY A 1162 10.36 42.95 4.11
N THR A 1163 10.78 44.18 4.40
CA THR A 1163 11.34 45.12 3.43
C THR A 1163 12.69 44.63 2.88
N HIS A 1164 13.57 44.19 3.76
CA HIS A 1164 14.87 43.61 3.42
C HIS A 1164 14.75 42.31 2.60
N VAL A 1165 13.80 41.43 2.94
CA VAL A 1165 13.49 40.23 2.14
C VAL A 1165 12.91 40.61 0.77
N ALA A 1166 12.12 41.68 0.66
CA ALA A 1166 11.64 42.18 -0.63
C ALA A 1166 12.78 42.73 -1.50
N SER A 1167 13.74 43.46 -0.90
CA SER A 1167 14.99 43.88 -1.58
C SER A 1167 15.75 42.68 -2.14
N LEU A 1168 15.99 41.65 -1.30
CA LEU A 1168 16.68 40.41 -1.68
C LEU A 1168 15.92 39.61 -2.77
N ALA A 1169 14.59 39.73 -2.84
CA ALA A 1169 13.76 39.15 -3.90
C ALA A 1169 13.73 39.97 -5.21
N GLY A 1170 14.47 41.08 -5.29
CA GLY A 1170 14.54 41.93 -6.49
C GLY A 1170 13.37 42.92 -6.65
N VAL A 1171 12.63 43.22 -5.57
CA VAL A 1171 11.57 44.25 -5.61
C VAL A 1171 12.22 45.64 -5.76
N PRO A 1172 11.73 46.53 -6.64
CA PRO A 1172 12.33 47.84 -6.86
C PRO A 1172 12.47 48.67 -5.58
N MET A 1173 13.65 49.26 -5.36
CA MET A 1173 13.99 49.96 -4.11
C MET A 1173 13.06 51.12 -3.74
N GLU A 1174 12.40 51.75 -4.72
CA GLU A 1174 11.36 52.77 -4.47
C GLU A 1174 10.16 52.18 -3.72
N VAL A 1175 9.75 50.96 -4.07
CA VAL A 1175 8.67 50.22 -3.41
C VAL A 1175 9.11 49.74 -2.03
N VAL A 1176 10.36 49.24 -1.90
CA VAL A 1176 10.93 48.81 -0.60
C VAL A 1176 10.96 49.96 0.39
N LYS A 1177 11.57 51.10 0.02
CA LYS A 1177 11.65 52.30 0.86
C LYS A 1177 10.27 52.88 1.19
N ARG A 1178 9.30 52.80 0.26
CA ARG A 1178 7.92 53.22 0.55
C ARG A 1178 7.21 52.27 1.53
N ALA A 1179 7.43 50.96 1.40
CA ALA A 1179 6.87 49.97 2.31
C ALA A 1179 7.45 50.09 3.74
N GLU A 1180 8.72 50.45 3.87
CA GLU A 1180 9.39 50.71 5.15
C GLU A 1180 8.77 51.90 5.91
N VAL A 1181 8.56 53.04 5.24
CA VAL A 1181 7.86 54.20 5.82
C VAL A 1181 6.43 53.82 6.24
N ILE A 1182 5.72 53.03 5.44
CA ILE A 1182 4.36 52.57 5.77
C ILE A 1182 4.38 51.61 6.97
N SER A 1183 5.35 50.69 7.04
CA SER A 1183 5.50 49.71 8.11
C SER A 1183 5.82 50.37 9.45
N THR A 1184 6.74 51.33 9.46
CA THR A 1184 7.12 52.10 10.66
C THR A 1184 5.98 53.01 11.14
N ASP A 1185 5.26 53.69 10.24
CA ASP A 1185 4.04 54.44 10.59
C ASP A 1185 2.93 53.54 11.14
N PHE A 1186 2.73 52.36 10.57
CA PHE A 1186 1.71 51.41 11.03
C PHE A 1186 2.05 50.83 12.40
N ALA A 1187 3.31 50.44 12.63
CA ALA A 1187 3.78 49.95 13.93
C ALA A 1187 3.62 51.00 15.04
N ARG A 1188 3.93 52.28 14.73
CA ARG A 1188 3.70 53.42 15.63
C ARG A 1188 2.23 53.60 15.97
N GLN A 1189 1.35 53.71 14.97
CA GLN A 1189 -0.09 53.87 15.19
C GLN A 1189 -0.72 52.67 15.91
N PHE A 1190 -0.22 51.46 15.68
CA PHE A 1190 -0.67 50.25 16.36
C PHE A 1190 -0.29 50.27 17.85
N LYS A 1191 0.96 50.64 18.17
CA LYS A 1191 1.44 50.80 19.55
C LYS A 1191 0.67 51.90 20.30
N GLU A 1192 0.53 53.09 19.71
CA GLU A 1192 -0.25 54.20 20.27
C GLU A 1192 -1.71 53.80 20.59
N ARG A 1193 -2.35 52.98 19.72
CA ARG A 1193 -3.72 52.46 19.95
C ARG A 1193 -3.82 51.38 21.02
N ILE A 1194 -2.75 50.65 21.33
CA ILE A 1194 -2.71 49.66 22.40
C ILE A 1194 -2.43 50.37 23.73
N GLU A 1195 -1.45 51.26 23.77
CA GLU A 1195 -1.11 52.04 24.97
C GLU A 1195 -2.28 52.94 25.39
N GLY A 1196 -2.92 53.63 24.45
CA GLY A 1196 -4.15 54.40 24.68
C GLY A 1196 -5.40 53.57 25.04
N LYS A 1197 -5.28 52.24 25.14
CA LYS A 1197 -6.34 51.31 25.59
C LYS A 1197 -5.95 50.47 26.81
N ARG A 1198 -4.71 50.54 27.31
CA ARG A 1198 -4.29 49.82 28.52
C ARG A 1198 -4.86 50.50 29.76
N THR A 1199 -5.97 49.98 30.27
CA THR A 1199 -6.62 50.40 31.53
C THR A 1199 -5.97 49.81 32.79
N SER A 1200 -4.94 48.98 32.62
CA SER A 1200 -4.26 48.22 33.67
C SER A 1200 -2.76 48.14 33.36
N THR A 1201 -1.93 48.12 34.41
CA THR A 1201 -0.48 47.88 34.31
C THR A 1201 -0.16 46.40 34.07
N LEU A 1202 -1.00 45.48 34.55
CA LEU A 1202 -0.82 44.03 34.36
C LEU A 1202 -1.37 43.55 33.01
N PRO A 1203 -0.63 42.73 32.24
CA PRO A 1203 -1.14 42.10 31.02
C PRO A 1203 -2.44 41.33 31.24
N MET A 1204 -3.28 41.22 30.19
CA MET A 1204 -4.56 40.50 30.28
C MET A 1204 -4.39 39.02 30.67
N VAL A 1205 -3.29 38.39 30.27
CA VAL A 1205 -2.99 36.98 30.61
C VAL A 1205 -2.67 36.83 32.10
N ALA A 1206 -1.89 37.76 32.68
CA ALA A 1206 -1.61 37.81 34.11
C ALA A 1206 -2.90 37.96 34.95
N GLN A 1207 -3.87 38.74 34.45
CA GLN A 1207 -5.19 38.88 35.08
C GLN A 1207 -6.02 37.59 34.98
N ALA A 1208 -5.90 36.85 33.87
CA ALA A 1208 -6.54 35.55 33.70
C ALA A 1208 -5.97 34.49 34.67
N ASP A 1209 -4.65 34.44 34.84
CA ASP A 1209 -3.97 33.56 35.81
C ASP A 1209 -4.40 33.85 37.25
N PHE A 1210 -4.48 35.13 37.63
CA PHE A 1210 -5.00 35.54 38.94
C PHE A 1210 -6.47 35.15 39.12
N ALA A 1211 -7.32 35.38 38.11
CA ALA A 1211 -8.72 35.00 38.15
C ALA A 1211 -8.92 33.47 38.24
N TYR A 1212 -8.08 32.68 37.56
CA TYR A 1212 -8.07 31.23 37.66
C TYR A 1212 -7.68 30.75 39.07
N LEU A 1213 -6.63 31.31 39.66
CA LEU A 1213 -6.23 31.03 41.05
C LEU A 1213 -7.36 31.34 42.05
N VAL A 1214 -8.05 32.49 41.90
CA VAL A 1214 -9.19 32.85 42.76
C VAL A 1214 -10.35 31.86 42.59
N ARG A 1215 -10.65 31.41 41.37
CA ARG A 1215 -11.69 30.38 41.12
C ARG A 1215 -11.32 29.02 41.71
N LEU A 1216 -10.05 28.61 41.65
CA LEU A 1216 -9.56 27.39 42.30
C LEU A 1216 -9.73 27.45 43.82
N VAL A 1217 -9.35 28.58 44.45
CA VAL A 1217 -9.51 28.78 45.91
C VAL A 1217 -10.98 28.78 46.31
N ASN A 1218 -11.85 29.39 45.51
CA ASN A 1218 -13.30 29.40 45.73
C ASN A 1218 -14.02 28.09 45.33
N GLY A 1219 -13.29 27.09 44.84
CA GLY A 1219 -13.85 25.79 44.44
C GLY A 1219 -14.77 25.81 43.22
N THR A 1220 -14.82 26.93 42.48
CA THR A 1220 -15.62 27.05 41.24
C THR A 1220 -14.90 26.46 40.02
N GLU A 1221 -13.57 26.34 40.08
CA GLU A 1221 -12.75 25.59 39.13
C GLU A 1221 -12.09 24.38 39.80
N LYS A 1222 -11.69 23.38 39.00
CA LYS A 1222 -11.01 22.17 39.48
C LYS A 1222 -9.70 21.92 38.74
N LEU A 1223 -8.61 21.76 39.51
CA LEU A 1223 -7.33 21.28 38.98
C LEU A 1223 -7.46 19.86 38.43
N SER A 1224 -6.73 19.58 37.35
CA SER A 1224 -6.65 18.26 36.70
C SER A 1224 -6.49 17.11 37.71
N GLU A 1225 -7.15 15.98 37.44
CA GLU A 1225 -7.05 14.75 38.24
C GLU A 1225 -5.64 14.12 38.18
N ASN A 1226 -4.90 14.37 37.10
CA ASN A 1226 -3.50 14.00 37.00
C ASN A 1226 -2.67 14.80 38.02
N LYS A 1227 -2.07 14.09 38.99
CA LYS A 1227 -1.30 14.67 40.10
C LYS A 1227 -0.10 15.49 39.62
N THR A 1228 0.57 15.07 38.55
CA THR A 1228 1.73 15.77 37.98
C THR A 1228 1.31 17.03 37.25
N LYS A 1229 0.29 16.96 36.38
CA LYS A 1229 -0.27 18.15 35.71
C LYS A 1229 -0.71 19.17 36.76
N ARG A 1230 -1.42 18.74 37.81
CA ARG A 1230 -1.78 19.57 38.97
C ARG A 1230 -0.57 20.21 39.68
N ARG A 1231 0.51 19.45 39.92
CA ARG A 1231 1.72 19.94 40.60
C ARG A 1231 2.46 20.99 39.78
N GLU A 1232 2.68 20.73 38.49
CA GLU A 1232 3.41 21.67 37.63
C GLU A 1232 2.57 22.91 37.29
N VAL A 1233 1.24 22.81 37.15
CA VAL A 1233 0.35 23.99 37.00
C VAL A 1233 0.45 24.91 38.22
N LEU A 1234 0.35 24.36 39.44
CA LEU A 1234 0.49 25.15 40.66
C LEU A 1234 1.89 25.76 40.79
N LYS A 1235 2.94 25.03 40.41
CA LYS A 1235 4.34 25.50 40.43
C LYS A 1235 4.61 26.60 39.38
N SER A 1236 4.05 26.49 38.18
CA SER A 1236 4.17 27.53 37.14
C SER A 1236 3.47 28.81 37.58
N LEU A 1237 2.20 28.71 38.03
CA LEU A 1237 1.43 29.83 38.57
C LEU A 1237 2.11 30.49 39.78
N LEU A 1238 2.69 29.71 40.71
CA LEU A 1238 3.51 30.24 41.81
C LEU A 1238 4.80 30.92 41.33
N GLY A 1239 5.44 30.37 40.29
CA GLY A 1239 6.64 30.94 39.66
C GLY A 1239 6.38 32.27 38.95
N SER A 1240 5.16 32.50 38.46
CA SER A 1240 4.74 33.77 37.87
C SER A 1240 4.55 34.89 38.91
N VAL A 1241 4.24 34.57 40.19
CA VAL A 1241 3.92 35.58 41.21
C VAL A 1241 5.05 36.59 41.48
N PRO A 1242 6.32 36.20 41.67
CA PRO A 1242 7.43 37.16 41.79
C PRO A 1242 7.57 38.06 40.56
N ASN A 1243 7.37 37.49 39.36
CA ASN A 1243 7.51 38.21 38.10
C ASN A 1243 6.38 39.24 37.91
N TYR A 1244 5.12 38.89 38.25
CA TYR A 1244 4.00 39.85 38.27
C TYR A 1244 4.30 41.07 39.13
N ILE A 1245 4.83 40.82 40.35
CA ILE A 1245 5.19 41.88 41.30
C ILE A 1245 6.30 42.76 40.71
N GLN A 1246 7.32 42.17 40.08
CA GLN A 1246 8.39 42.93 39.42
C GLN A 1246 7.92 43.73 38.19
N THR A 1247 6.91 43.26 37.45
CA THR A 1247 6.29 44.04 36.35
C THR A 1247 5.26 45.07 36.83
N SER A 1248 4.97 45.14 38.13
CA SER A 1248 3.97 46.04 38.72
C SER A 1248 4.58 47.25 39.46
N VAL A 1249 5.91 47.38 39.45
CA VAL A 1249 6.71 48.38 40.19
C VAL A 1249 7.63 49.13 39.25
#